data_AF-A0A9X1MKB5-F1
#
_entry.id   AF-A0A9X1MKB5-F1
#
_cell.length_a   1.000
_cell.length_b   1.000
_cell.length_c   1.000
_cell.angle_alpha   90.00
_cell.angle_beta   90.00
_cell.angle_gamma   90.00
#
_symmetry.space_group_name_H-M   'P 1'
#
loop_
_entity.id
_entity.type
_entity.pdbx_description
1 polymer ?
#
loop_
_entity_poly.entity_id
_entity_poly.type
_entity_poly.pdbx_seq_one_letter_code
_entity_poly.pdbx_strand_id
1 'polypeptide(L)'
;MDIDRYIICGDSLPQLSTECESNTTRLHIYGSDDDCKLNLRIDEIQKRLYKEVPARFRDLLDIATYVFAADQTNPRGARDVESFGSFWRRRFHFFISVRDLEFWRSAETQKVLCETLSFLSDDHYDFIFSEIKHQSSFQTFLNFTDDEVRRNLPERVVMFSGGVDSVGGAVEEVVNQKNPVLLVNHRATQKLDIRYEKLRRLLNTKATNNLPSHVRVTVNKKKSMNREYTQRSRSFLFVTLGATIAEMLGLSHVRFYENGVISLNLPICAHVVGGNATRTTHPRVIHGFQSLLTLVSGKPFCVDNPFHWNTKGEIAKLISRAECADLIADSISCTHTWEISNQHSHCGYCSQCIDRRFAILAAGLENHDPLEQYRMDIFTESRSKSEHINEDKTLFANYLERANQVDLIDGPLQFLKKFPEVARALPYLDESVGARLPRCFDMYKKHSGEVNRVIDKMLAEHGRAIRQRSLPPDSMLRIVYESRLPCTVSAKLGKEDLPENVFRRKGEAWQVRFQGGKEFIVLGHKGVGYIHQLLSRPGEAISAVEIVCGSAAEYCNYLIVARTAIEDGLTSKHNPLLDTLGAISDKQAIDQYRDEAERLLGEIDRARADNNEVLVRELQVEIQAFLSTIHTSVGIGGRLKQSGDKQKNIRDSFRSAVKRVIDNQIKHADSSLAEHLTKYTTFGNHPKYQPLDGISWELSAVVNE
;
A
#
# COMPACT_ATOMS: atom_id res chain seq x y z
N MET A 1 11.39 -15.89 -3.48
CA MET A 1 11.70 -16.43 -2.13
C MET A 1 11.95 -15.24 -1.23
N ASP A 2 11.16 -15.08 -0.17
CA ASP A 2 11.37 -14.02 0.83
C ASP A 2 12.61 -14.35 1.67
N ILE A 3 13.41 -13.34 2.02
CA ILE A 3 14.60 -13.55 2.85
C ILE A 3 14.20 -13.46 4.32
N ASP A 4 14.34 -14.57 5.06
CA ASP A 4 14.14 -14.60 6.51
C ASP A 4 15.27 -13.85 7.24
N ARG A 5 14.88 -12.97 8.17
CA ARG A 5 15.76 -12.15 9.02
C ARG A 5 15.34 -12.29 10.47
N TYR A 6 16.25 -12.77 11.31
CA TYR A 6 15.99 -12.97 12.74
C TYR A 6 16.57 -11.78 13.53
N ILE A 7 15.74 -11.07 14.29
CA ILE A 7 16.13 -9.87 15.03
C ILE A 7 15.98 -10.14 16.53
N ILE A 8 17.11 -10.27 17.22
CA ILE A 8 17.14 -10.49 18.67
C ILE A 8 17.30 -9.12 19.35
N CYS A 9 16.34 -8.77 20.20
CA CYS A 9 16.24 -7.44 20.79
C CYS A 9 16.42 -7.46 22.32
N GLY A 10 17.30 -6.60 22.82
CA GLY A 10 17.62 -6.50 24.25
C GLY A 10 18.21 -7.81 24.80
N ASP A 11 17.81 -8.19 26.02
CA ASP A 11 18.29 -9.39 26.71
C ASP A 11 17.58 -10.69 26.26
N SER A 12 16.91 -10.68 25.11
CA SER A 12 16.22 -11.87 24.59
C SER A 12 17.23 -12.95 24.18
N LEU A 13 16.98 -14.19 24.59
CA LEU A 13 17.83 -15.36 24.31
C LEU A 13 16.99 -16.49 23.70
N PRO A 14 16.55 -16.37 22.43
CA PRO A 14 15.82 -17.43 21.76
C PRO A 14 16.74 -18.61 21.43
N GLN A 15 16.17 -19.83 21.44
CA GLN A 15 16.83 -21.01 20.87
C GLN A 15 16.59 -20.99 19.36
N LEU A 16 17.64 -20.70 18.58
CA LEU A 16 17.62 -20.71 17.11
C LEU A 16 18.42 -21.92 16.61
N SER A 17 18.05 -22.47 15.45
CA SER A 17 18.86 -23.49 14.78
C SER A 17 20.15 -22.86 14.20
N THR A 18 21.20 -23.66 14.02
CA THR A 18 22.50 -23.21 13.51
C THR A 18 22.44 -22.52 12.14
N GLU A 19 21.49 -22.90 11.27
CA GLU A 19 21.25 -22.22 9.99
C GLU A 19 20.68 -20.81 10.16
N CYS A 20 19.85 -20.57 11.19
CA CYS A 20 19.23 -19.27 11.46
C CYS A 20 20.21 -18.24 12.03
N GLU A 21 21.30 -18.70 12.68
CA GLU A 21 22.31 -17.81 13.28
C GLU A 21 23.01 -16.94 12.23
N SER A 22 23.20 -17.45 11.01
CA SER A 22 23.83 -16.73 9.90
C SER A 22 23.06 -15.48 9.43
N ASN A 23 21.74 -15.44 9.67
CA ASN A 23 20.83 -14.34 9.30
C ASN A 23 20.31 -13.56 10.52
N THR A 24 21.01 -13.63 11.64
CA THR A 24 20.62 -12.99 12.89
C THR A 24 21.25 -11.60 13.05
N THR A 25 20.42 -10.61 13.41
CA THR A 25 20.87 -9.27 13.84
C THR A 25 20.54 -9.11 15.33
N ARG A 26 21.53 -8.74 16.15
CA ARG A 26 21.30 -8.34 17.55
C ARG A 26 21.18 -6.83 17.66
N LEU A 27 20.21 -6.35 18.43
CA LEU A 27 19.97 -4.93 18.68
C LEU A 27 19.63 -4.72 20.15
N HIS A 28 20.16 -3.68 20.79
CA HIS A 28 19.75 -3.33 22.15
C HIS A 28 19.75 -1.83 22.37
N ILE A 29 18.80 -1.35 23.17
CA ILE A 29 18.71 0.05 23.57
C ILE A 29 19.47 0.28 24.90
N TYR A 30 19.46 -0.71 25.78
CA TYR A 30 20.03 -0.67 27.13
C TYR A 30 21.28 -1.54 27.22
N GLY A 31 22.18 -1.23 28.17
CA GLY A 31 23.40 -2.01 28.41
C GLY A 31 24.66 -1.47 27.73
N SER A 32 25.57 -2.39 27.39
CA SER A 32 26.93 -2.12 26.90
C SER A 32 26.95 -1.25 25.65
N ASP A 33 27.91 -0.33 25.59
CA ASP A 33 28.15 0.51 24.41
C ASP A 33 28.97 -0.26 23.37
N ASP A 34 28.28 -1.01 22.51
CA ASP A 34 28.86 -1.83 21.43
C ASP A 34 28.24 -1.47 20.07
N ASP A 35 28.55 -2.25 19.02
CA ASP A 35 28.07 -1.99 17.65
C ASP A 35 26.58 -2.23 17.42
N CYS A 36 25.91 -2.92 18.35
CA CYS A 36 24.49 -3.25 18.29
C CYS A 36 23.61 -2.24 19.07
N LYS A 37 24.24 -1.30 19.79
CA LYS A 37 23.53 -0.32 20.61
C LYS A 37 22.79 0.75 19.80
N LEU A 38 21.52 0.92 20.13
CA LEU A 38 20.64 1.98 19.63
C LEU A 38 20.54 3.12 20.64
N ASN A 39 20.70 4.34 20.16
CA ASN A 39 20.61 5.55 20.99
C ASN A 39 19.24 6.20 20.78
N LEU A 40 18.32 5.96 21.72
CA LEU A 40 17.05 6.68 21.82
C LEU A 40 17.20 7.83 22.81
N ARG A 41 17.13 9.07 22.35
CA ARG A 41 17.18 10.28 23.17
C ARG A 41 16.02 11.20 22.82
N ILE A 42 15.25 11.60 23.82
CA ILE A 42 14.24 12.65 23.67
C ILE A 42 14.92 13.95 24.11
N ASP A 43 15.27 14.79 23.13
CA ASP A 43 16.01 16.03 23.34
C ASP A 43 15.02 17.16 23.71
N GLU A 44 15.37 17.93 24.74
CA GLU A 44 14.81 19.24 25.11
C GLU A 44 13.33 19.48 24.76
N ILE A 45 12.44 19.16 25.69
CA ILE A 45 11.12 19.78 25.73
C ILE A 45 11.32 21.19 26.28
N GLN A 46 11.11 22.24 25.48
CA GLN A 46 11.26 23.62 25.96
C GLN A 46 10.33 23.99 27.12
N LYS A 47 9.33 23.15 27.41
CA LYS A 47 8.53 23.12 28.63
C LYS A 47 8.30 21.65 29.08
N ARG A 48 9.40 20.96 29.35
CA ARG A 48 9.72 20.16 30.55
C ARG A 48 8.82 19.01 31.18
N LEU A 49 7.83 18.36 30.55
CA LEU A 49 6.90 17.27 31.07
C LEU A 49 7.25 16.33 32.30
N TYR A 50 6.44 16.27 33.39
CA TYR A 50 6.59 15.33 34.55
C TYR A 50 5.49 14.27 34.54
N LYS A 51 5.67 13.20 33.79
CA LYS A 51 4.88 11.98 33.97
C LYS A 51 5.73 10.78 33.62
N GLU A 52 5.56 9.70 34.38
CA GLU A 52 6.19 8.44 34.03
C GLU A 52 5.52 7.89 32.76
N VAL A 53 6.32 7.40 31.81
CA VAL A 53 5.79 6.74 30.60
C VAL A 53 5.14 5.42 31.03
N PRO A 54 3.86 5.17 30.68
CA PRO A 54 3.22 3.89 30.98
C PRO A 54 3.96 2.70 30.39
N ALA A 55 3.93 1.55 31.07
CA ALA A 55 4.70 0.36 30.69
C ALA A 55 4.49 -0.06 29.23
N ARG A 56 3.23 -0.10 28.76
CA ARG A 56 2.90 -0.44 27.37
C ARG A 56 3.46 0.55 26.34
N PHE A 57 3.49 1.85 26.66
CA PHE A 57 4.09 2.86 25.79
C PHE A 57 5.62 2.78 25.77
N ARG A 58 6.27 2.40 26.89
CA ARG A 58 7.70 2.09 26.90
C ARG A 58 8.01 0.90 26.01
N ASP A 59 7.22 -0.18 26.11
CA ASP A 59 7.39 -1.34 25.24
C ASP A 59 7.16 -0.98 23.76
N LEU A 60 6.13 -0.19 23.46
CA LEU A 60 5.84 0.27 22.09
C LEU A 60 7.01 1.09 21.53
N LEU A 61 7.62 1.98 22.34
CA LEU A 61 8.82 2.73 21.95
C LEU A 61 10.01 1.82 21.65
N ASP A 62 10.26 0.83 22.50
CA ASP A 62 11.33 -0.15 22.31
C ASP A 62 11.09 -0.93 21.00
N ILE A 63 9.87 -1.47 20.80
CA ILE A 63 9.45 -2.19 19.59
C ILE A 63 9.65 -1.32 18.34
N ALA A 64 9.15 -0.08 18.35
CA ALA A 64 9.25 0.81 17.19
C ALA A 64 10.71 1.19 16.87
N THR A 65 11.56 1.33 17.89
CA THR A 65 12.99 1.59 17.73
C THR A 65 13.70 0.39 17.11
N TYR A 66 13.40 -0.83 17.58
CA TYR A 66 13.95 -2.06 16.99
C TYR A 66 13.48 -2.27 15.55
N VAL A 67 12.20 -2.07 15.26
CA VAL A 67 11.65 -2.17 13.89
C VAL A 67 12.29 -1.15 12.94
N PHE A 68 12.49 0.08 13.40
CA PHE A 68 13.18 1.11 12.61
C PHE A 68 14.64 0.75 12.33
N ALA A 69 15.37 0.29 13.35
CA ALA A 69 16.76 -0.11 13.20
C ALA A 69 16.90 -1.33 12.28
N ALA A 70 16.07 -2.37 12.46
CA ALA A 70 16.07 -3.58 11.65
C ALA A 70 15.74 -3.31 10.17
N ASP A 71 14.79 -2.42 9.89
CA ASP A 71 14.46 -1.98 8.52
C ASP A 71 15.70 -1.39 7.84
N GLN A 72 16.56 -0.69 8.57
CA GLN A 72 17.75 -0.01 8.04
C GLN A 72 19.02 -0.87 8.00
N THR A 73 19.16 -1.87 8.88
CA THR A 73 20.33 -2.75 8.93
C THR A 73 20.29 -3.87 7.90
N ASN A 74 19.10 -4.25 7.44
CA ASN A 74 18.89 -5.36 6.51
C ASN A 74 18.55 -4.82 5.11
N PRO A 75 19.45 -4.85 4.12
CA PRO A 75 19.14 -4.36 2.78
C PRO A 75 18.05 -5.21 2.11
N ARG A 76 17.16 -4.55 1.35
CA ARG A 76 16.31 -5.20 0.34
C ARG A 76 17.17 -5.61 -0.86
N GLY A 77 16.69 -6.57 -1.67
CA GLY A 77 17.34 -7.01 -2.90
C GLY A 77 17.61 -5.86 -3.89
N ALA A 78 18.49 -6.11 -4.88
CA ALA A 78 18.87 -5.10 -5.86
C ALA A 78 17.65 -4.49 -6.58
N ARG A 79 17.78 -3.21 -6.99
CA ARG A 79 16.78 -2.49 -7.81
C ARG A 79 16.77 -2.97 -9.28
N ASP A 80 17.36 -4.12 -9.57
CA ASP A 80 17.55 -4.57 -10.94
C ASP A 80 16.21 -4.95 -11.57
N VAL A 81 15.98 -4.39 -12.75
CA VAL A 81 14.79 -4.66 -13.57
C VAL A 81 14.73 -6.14 -13.96
N GLU A 82 15.90 -6.80 -14.02
CA GLU A 82 16.05 -8.21 -14.35
C GLU A 82 15.41 -9.14 -13.31
N SER A 83 15.45 -8.76 -12.03
CA SER A 83 14.87 -9.58 -10.96
C SER A 83 13.40 -9.26 -10.67
N PHE A 84 12.84 -8.18 -11.22
CA PHE A 84 11.49 -7.68 -10.91
C PHE A 84 11.20 -7.55 -9.39
N GLY A 85 12.23 -7.35 -8.56
CA GLY A 85 12.06 -7.28 -7.11
C GLY A 85 11.79 -8.63 -6.44
N SER A 86 12.23 -9.75 -7.04
CA SER A 86 12.09 -11.12 -6.51
C SER A 86 12.76 -11.36 -5.14
N PHE A 87 13.54 -10.38 -4.65
CA PHE A 87 14.12 -10.34 -3.29
C PHE A 87 13.78 -9.02 -2.54
N TRP A 88 12.72 -8.32 -2.95
CA TRP A 88 12.33 -7.05 -2.36
C TRP A 88 11.74 -7.20 -0.96
N ARG A 89 10.89 -8.21 -0.77
CA ARG A 89 10.20 -8.46 0.49
C ARG A 89 11.09 -9.26 1.43
N ARG A 90 11.13 -8.83 2.68
CA ARG A 90 11.84 -9.52 3.77
C ARG A 90 10.81 -10.09 4.72
N ARG A 91 11.19 -11.15 5.42
CA ARG A 91 10.42 -11.68 6.54
C ARG A 91 11.20 -11.49 7.83
N PHE A 92 10.70 -10.65 8.71
CA PHE A 92 11.34 -10.35 9.99
C PHE A 92 10.71 -11.18 11.11
N HIS A 93 11.56 -11.87 11.85
CA HIS A 93 11.21 -12.56 13.10
C HIS A 93 11.84 -11.79 14.26
N PHE A 94 11.04 -11.04 15.01
CA PHE A 94 11.49 -10.25 16.14
C PHE A 94 11.36 -11.02 17.44
N PHE A 95 12.43 -11.12 18.22
CA PHE A 95 12.43 -11.64 19.58
C PHE A 95 12.66 -10.50 20.55
N ILE A 96 11.61 -10.08 21.26
CA ILE A 96 11.62 -8.85 22.07
C ILE A 96 11.17 -9.16 23.50
N SER A 97 11.97 -8.73 24.47
CA SER A 97 11.54 -8.72 25.87
C SER A 97 10.70 -7.48 26.17
N VAL A 98 9.51 -7.67 26.74
CA VAL A 98 8.52 -6.61 27.02
C VAL A 98 8.12 -6.62 28.50
N ARG A 99 7.56 -5.51 28.98
CA ARG A 99 7.10 -5.30 30.36
C ARG A 99 5.69 -5.85 30.60
N ASP A 100 4.79 -5.73 29.62
CA ASP A 100 3.42 -6.30 29.69
C ASP A 100 3.26 -7.47 28.71
N LEU A 101 3.74 -8.65 29.11
CA LEU A 101 3.80 -9.82 28.23
C LEU A 101 2.42 -10.30 27.77
N GLU A 102 1.42 -10.30 28.65
CA GLU A 102 0.07 -10.77 28.34
C GLU A 102 -0.57 -9.91 27.26
N PHE A 103 -0.44 -8.59 27.37
CA PHE A 103 -0.95 -7.65 26.37
C PHE A 103 -0.31 -7.88 24.98
N TRP A 104 1.02 -7.96 24.91
CA TRP A 104 1.73 -8.11 23.63
C TRP A 104 1.59 -9.50 23.00
N ARG A 105 1.25 -10.53 23.78
CA ARG A 105 0.92 -11.87 23.28
C ARG A 105 -0.55 -12.03 22.87
N SER A 106 -1.42 -11.09 23.23
CA SER A 106 -2.82 -11.17 22.83
C SER A 106 -2.95 -11.21 21.30
N ALA A 107 -3.84 -12.07 20.81
CA ALA A 107 -4.02 -12.29 19.38
C ALA A 107 -4.44 -11.00 18.65
N GLU A 108 -5.22 -10.13 19.31
CA GLU A 108 -5.67 -8.86 18.77
C GLU A 108 -4.50 -7.87 18.58
N THR A 109 -3.69 -7.65 19.63
CA THR A 109 -2.53 -6.75 19.55
C THR A 109 -1.52 -7.23 18.52
N GLN A 110 -1.22 -8.54 18.49
CA GLN A 110 -0.29 -9.09 17.48
C GLN A 110 -0.81 -8.90 16.06
N LYS A 111 -2.09 -9.21 15.83
CA LYS A 111 -2.71 -9.05 14.51
C LYS A 111 -2.62 -7.60 14.02
N VAL A 112 -3.04 -6.64 14.85
CA VAL A 112 -3.02 -5.22 14.47
C VAL A 112 -1.58 -4.72 14.23
N LEU A 113 -0.62 -5.11 15.07
CA LEU A 113 0.78 -4.73 14.93
C LEU A 113 1.38 -5.27 13.62
N CYS A 114 1.23 -6.59 13.36
CA CYS A 114 1.75 -7.24 12.17
C CYS A 114 1.09 -6.71 10.89
N GLU A 115 -0.24 -6.64 10.82
CA GLU A 115 -0.95 -6.17 9.64
C GLU A 115 -0.61 -4.72 9.30
N THR A 116 -0.48 -3.86 10.30
CA THR A 116 -0.13 -2.44 10.12
C THR A 116 1.28 -2.29 9.57
N LEU A 117 2.26 -2.97 10.18
CA LEU A 117 3.66 -2.91 9.75
C LEU A 117 3.85 -3.54 8.37
N SER A 118 3.23 -4.69 8.12
CA SER A 118 3.30 -5.37 6.83
C SER A 118 2.71 -4.53 5.71
N PHE A 119 1.56 -3.88 5.94
CA PHE A 119 1.00 -2.98 4.94
C PHE A 119 1.86 -1.73 4.75
N LEU A 120 2.45 -1.18 5.82
CA LEU A 120 3.30 0.01 5.77
C LEU A 120 4.58 -0.21 4.94
N SER A 121 5.29 -1.32 5.16
CA SER A 121 6.62 -1.55 4.57
C SER A 121 6.66 -2.52 3.40
N ASP A 122 5.57 -3.26 3.15
CA ASP A 122 5.52 -4.40 2.21
C ASP A 122 6.42 -5.58 2.62
N ASP A 123 6.87 -5.63 3.89
CA ASP A 123 7.59 -6.76 4.50
C ASP A 123 6.63 -7.63 5.35
N HIS A 124 7.07 -8.83 5.72
CA HIS A 124 6.36 -9.69 6.67
C HIS A 124 6.95 -9.54 8.08
N TYR A 125 6.10 -9.44 9.10
CA TYR A 125 6.51 -9.31 10.50
C TYR A 125 5.91 -10.42 11.36
N ASP A 126 6.77 -11.12 12.08
CA ASP A 126 6.44 -12.10 13.11
C ASP A 126 7.09 -11.63 14.42
N PHE A 127 6.32 -11.52 15.52
CA PHE A 127 6.83 -11.08 16.83
C PHE A 127 6.70 -12.19 17.88
N ILE A 128 7.81 -12.47 18.55
CA ILE A 128 7.92 -13.44 19.65
C ILE A 128 8.33 -12.67 20.91
N PHE A 129 7.39 -12.53 21.83
CA PHE A 129 7.58 -11.76 23.05
C PHE A 129 7.97 -12.63 24.25
N SER A 130 8.92 -12.14 25.04
CA SER A 130 9.33 -12.69 26.34
C SER A 130 9.20 -11.65 27.46
N GLU A 131 9.15 -12.09 28.71
CA GLU A 131 9.14 -11.18 29.86
C GLU A 131 10.53 -10.58 30.09
N ILE A 132 10.58 -9.28 30.42
CA ILE A 132 11.83 -8.61 30.78
C ILE A 132 12.32 -9.07 32.17
N LYS A 133 13.53 -9.63 32.24
CA LYS A 133 14.10 -10.15 33.51
C LYS A 133 14.84 -9.10 34.33
N HIS A 134 15.43 -8.10 33.66
CA HIS A 134 16.17 -7.02 34.28
C HIS A 134 15.56 -5.68 33.87
N GLN A 135 14.95 -4.98 34.83
CA GLN A 135 14.52 -3.60 34.62
C GLN A 135 15.76 -2.71 34.69
N SER A 136 16.34 -2.40 33.54
CA SER A 136 17.25 -1.26 33.45
C SER A 136 16.44 0.00 33.76
N SER A 137 16.99 0.86 34.64
CA SER A 137 16.37 2.13 34.97
C SER A 137 16.42 3.03 33.73
N PHE A 138 15.34 3.02 32.96
CA PHE A 138 15.16 4.02 31.92
C PHE A 138 14.98 5.37 32.63
N GLN A 139 16.07 6.14 32.76
CA GLN A 139 16.01 7.52 33.19
C GLN A 139 15.41 8.35 32.05
N THR A 140 14.10 8.26 31.86
CA THR A 140 13.35 9.26 31.08
C THR A 140 12.64 10.17 32.05
N PHE A 141 13.43 10.78 32.93
CA PHE A 141 12.96 11.96 33.63
C PHE A 141 12.99 13.09 32.61
N LEU A 142 11.82 13.42 32.10
CA LEU A 142 11.60 14.71 31.49
C LEU A 142 11.49 15.71 32.68
N ASN A 143 12.46 16.62 32.77
CA ASN A 143 12.66 17.50 33.93
C ASN A 143 11.90 18.81 33.77
N PHE A 144 11.02 19.19 34.72
CA PHE A 144 10.18 20.41 34.89
C PHE A 144 10.57 21.24 36.10
N THR A 145 11.06 22.44 35.88
CA THR A 145 10.90 23.47 36.91
C THR A 145 10.19 24.61 36.20
N ASP A 146 8.93 24.82 36.57
CA ASP A 146 8.38 26.10 37.05
C ASP A 146 6.85 26.11 36.99
N ASP A 147 6.23 26.66 38.04
CA ASP A 147 4.79 26.72 38.29
C ASP A 147 3.98 27.56 37.28
N GLU A 148 4.63 28.22 36.30
CA GLU A 148 3.97 29.06 35.29
C GLU A 148 3.36 28.27 34.10
N VAL A 149 3.71 26.99 33.92
CA VAL A 149 3.31 26.16 32.76
C VAL A 149 1.83 25.74 32.77
N ARG A 150 1.14 25.81 33.92
CA ARG A 150 -0.26 25.38 34.05
C ARG A 150 -1.28 26.18 33.22
N ARG A 151 -0.92 27.34 32.67
CA ARG A 151 -1.88 28.17 31.90
C ARG A 151 -2.04 27.77 30.42
N ASN A 152 -1.07 27.08 29.79
CA ASN A 152 -1.10 26.75 28.35
C ASN A 152 -0.56 25.32 28.06
N LEU A 153 -1.22 24.28 28.57
CA LEU A 153 -0.91 22.90 28.19
C LEU A 153 -1.33 22.65 26.73
N PRO A 154 -0.53 21.94 25.91
CA PRO A 154 -0.94 21.56 24.57
C PRO A 154 -2.21 20.71 24.62
N GLU A 155 -3.14 20.97 23.70
CA GLU A 155 -4.35 20.16 23.50
C GLU A 155 -4.17 19.14 22.37
N ARG A 156 -3.17 19.34 21.50
CA ARG A 156 -2.91 18.48 20.34
C ARG A 156 -1.42 18.21 20.16
N VAL A 157 -1.10 16.98 19.77
CA VAL A 157 0.25 16.60 19.35
C VAL A 157 0.29 16.49 17.83
N VAL A 158 1.18 17.25 17.19
CA VAL A 158 1.28 17.36 15.74
C VAL A 158 2.64 16.85 15.27
N MET A 159 2.63 15.91 14.34
CA MET A 159 3.82 15.32 13.74
C MET A 159 4.45 16.31 12.75
N PHE A 160 5.55 16.94 13.15
CA PHE A 160 6.20 18.02 12.41
C PHE A 160 7.51 17.55 11.75
N SER A 161 7.45 17.21 10.47
CA SER A 161 8.61 16.76 9.69
C SER A 161 9.46 17.90 9.12
N GLY A 162 8.94 19.14 9.09
CA GLY A 162 9.59 20.30 8.48
C GLY A 162 9.38 20.44 6.97
N GLY A 163 8.67 19.51 6.32
CA GLY A 163 8.24 19.66 4.93
C GLY A 163 7.08 20.63 4.78
N VAL A 164 6.81 21.08 3.55
CA VAL A 164 5.74 22.06 3.22
C VAL A 164 4.41 21.66 3.85
N ASP A 165 4.05 20.38 3.80
CA ASP A 165 2.75 19.91 4.29
C ASP A 165 2.64 20.01 5.81
N SER A 166 3.68 19.57 6.52
CA SER A 166 3.74 19.72 7.98
C SER A 166 3.85 21.17 8.44
N VAL A 167 4.47 22.05 7.63
CA VAL A 167 4.47 23.50 7.86
C VAL A 167 3.07 24.08 7.63
N GLY A 168 2.37 23.66 6.58
CA GLY A 168 0.97 24.01 6.35
C GLY A 168 0.06 23.55 7.48
N GLY A 169 0.29 22.35 8.02
CA GLY A 169 -0.41 21.85 9.19
C GLY A 169 -0.14 22.66 10.45
N ALA A 170 1.12 23.05 10.68
CA ALA A 170 1.48 23.92 11.79
C ALA A 170 0.84 25.31 11.65
N VAL A 171 0.81 25.89 10.45
CA VAL A 171 0.10 27.16 10.17
C VAL A 171 -1.40 27.02 10.41
N GLU A 172 -2.01 25.94 9.92
CA GLU A 172 -3.43 25.67 10.12
C GLU A 172 -3.78 25.59 11.61
N GLU A 173 -3.01 24.84 12.39
CA GLU A 173 -3.26 24.68 13.82
C GLU A 173 -2.95 25.94 14.63
N VAL A 174 -1.80 26.55 14.41
CA VAL A 174 -1.27 27.63 15.28
C VAL A 174 -1.81 29.00 14.87
N VAL A 175 -1.91 29.27 13.57
CA VAL A 175 -2.24 30.61 13.05
C VAL A 175 -3.73 30.70 12.75
N ASN A 176 -4.28 29.77 11.97
CA ASN A 176 -5.69 29.83 11.55
C ASN A 176 -6.64 29.42 12.68
N GLN A 177 -6.41 28.25 13.28
CA GLN A 177 -7.28 27.71 14.33
C GLN A 177 -6.87 28.15 15.74
N LYS A 178 -5.65 28.66 15.92
CA LYS A 178 -5.10 29.14 17.21
C LYS A 178 -5.11 28.08 18.31
N ASN A 179 -4.96 26.80 17.97
CA ASN A 179 -4.90 25.73 18.95
C ASN A 179 -3.55 25.70 19.68
N PRO A 180 -3.53 25.38 20.98
CA PRO A 180 -2.28 25.11 21.69
C PRO A 180 -1.74 23.74 21.26
N VAL A 181 -0.67 23.73 20.47
CA VAL A 181 -0.10 22.49 19.89
C VAL A 181 1.31 22.20 20.36
N LEU A 182 1.62 20.90 20.42
CA LEU A 182 2.97 20.37 20.58
C LEU A 182 3.46 19.79 19.25
N LEU A 183 4.44 20.45 18.65
CA LEU A 183 5.10 20.00 17.44
C LEU A 183 6.21 19.00 17.79
N VAL A 184 6.04 17.75 17.35
CA VAL A 184 7.02 16.68 17.58
C VAL A 184 7.83 16.49 16.31
N ASN A 185 9.15 16.61 16.43
CA ASN A 185 10.07 16.44 15.32
C ASN A 185 11.02 15.26 15.58
N HIS A 186 11.10 14.33 14.62
CA HIS A 186 12.12 13.28 14.62
C HIS A 186 13.40 13.76 13.93
N ARG A 187 14.46 13.94 14.72
CA ARG A 187 15.78 14.43 14.31
C ARG A 187 16.66 13.26 13.87
N ALA A 188 16.60 12.95 12.57
CA ALA A 188 17.50 11.97 11.96
C ALA A 188 18.93 12.52 11.72
N THR A 189 19.11 13.85 11.67
CA THR A 189 20.41 14.50 11.48
C THR A 189 20.45 15.88 12.12
N GLN A 190 21.62 16.28 12.62
CA GLN A 190 21.85 17.61 13.20
C GLN A 190 22.01 18.71 12.14
N LYS A 191 22.27 18.34 10.88
CA LYS A 191 22.50 19.29 9.78
C LYS A 191 21.34 20.26 9.55
N LEU A 192 20.14 19.89 9.97
CA LEU A 192 18.91 20.62 9.69
C LEU A 192 18.46 21.52 10.84
N ASP A 193 19.15 21.48 11.99
CA ASP A 193 18.69 22.16 13.21
C ASP A 193 18.53 23.67 13.01
N ILE A 194 19.44 24.30 12.27
CA ILE A 194 19.40 25.74 11.96
C ILE A 194 18.11 26.10 11.21
N ARG A 195 17.71 25.28 10.22
CA ARG A 195 16.49 25.50 9.44
C ARG A 195 15.24 25.25 10.28
N TYR A 196 15.23 24.19 11.09
CA TYR A 196 14.12 23.95 12.02
C TYR A 196 13.96 25.07 13.05
N GLU A 197 15.05 25.60 13.59
CA GLU A 197 14.99 26.71 14.54
C GLU A 197 14.51 28.00 13.85
N LYS A 198 14.90 28.23 12.60
CA LYS A 198 14.41 29.36 11.81
C LYS A 198 12.91 29.24 11.51
N LEU A 199 12.44 28.08 11.03
CA LEU A 199 11.01 27.79 10.82
C LEU A 199 10.20 28.03 12.09
N ARG A 200 10.73 27.53 13.21
CA ARG A 200 10.11 27.72 14.52
C ARG A 200 10.01 29.17 14.93
N ARG A 201 11.10 29.94 14.80
CA ARG A 201 11.11 31.36 15.13
C ARG A 201 10.09 32.13 14.28
N LEU A 202 10.05 31.86 12.98
CA LEU A 202 9.08 32.46 12.07
C LEU A 202 7.65 32.08 12.45
N LEU A 203 7.37 30.81 12.73
CA LEU A 203 6.04 30.38 13.18
C LEU A 203 5.63 31.06 14.49
N ASN A 204 6.55 31.19 15.46
CA ASN A 204 6.31 31.89 16.72
C ASN A 204 5.96 33.37 16.51
N THR A 205 6.58 34.04 15.53
CA THR A 205 6.24 35.44 15.21
C THR A 205 4.85 35.59 14.57
N LYS A 206 4.29 34.53 13.99
CA LYS A 206 2.95 34.51 13.39
C LYS A 206 1.88 34.06 14.38
N ALA A 207 2.27 33.38 15.46
CA ALA A 207 1.37 32.94 16.52
C ALA A 207 0.91 34.14 17.36
N THR A 208 -0.41 34.34 17.48
CA THR A 208 -0.99 35.49 18.21
C THR A 208 -1.35 35.20 19.66
N ASN A 209 -1.79 33.98 19.98
CA ASN A 209 -2.23 33.60 21.33
C ASN A 209 -1.45 32.42 21.92
N ASN A 210 -1.29 31.35 21.13
CA ASN A 210 -0.76 30.08 21.59
C ASN A 210 0.57 29.77 20.90
N LEU A 211 1.67 30.10 21.58
CA LEU A 211 3.00 29.73 21.10
C LEU A 211 3.12 28.20 21.06
N PRO A 212 3.44 27.61 19.90
CA PRO A 212 3.61 26.17 19.80
C PRO A 212 4.78 25.72 20.67
N SER A 213 4.57 24.64 21.40
CA SER A 213 5.65 23.94 22.07
C SER A 213 6.30 22.96 21.09
N HIS A 214 7.58 22.66 21.30
CA HIS A 214 8.33 21.78 20.41
C HIS A 214 9.05 20.70 21.21
N VAL A 215 9.05 19.48 20.67
CA VAL A 215 9.87 18.37 21.16
C VAL A 215 10.70 17.84 20.03
N ARG A 216 12.00 17.65 20.29
CA ARG A 216 12.89 16.95 19.38
C ARG A 216 13.13 15.56 19.92
N VAL A 217 13.04 14.56 19.05
CA VAL A 217 13.40 13.20 19.41
C VAL A 217 14.46 12.70 18.45
N THR A 218 15.53 12.16 19.01
CA THR A 218 16.69 11.67 18.30
C THR A 218 16.76 10.15 18.47
N VAL A 219 16.69 9.42 17.36
CA VAL A 219 16.94 7.98 17.33
C VAL A 219 18.14 7.73 16.42
N ASN A 220 19.27 7.42 17.04
CA ASN A 220 20.54 7.25 16.35
C ASN A 220 21.07 5.82 16.49
N LYS A 221 21.87 5.41 15.50
CA LYS A 221 22.60 4.15 15.46
C LYS A 221 23.95 4.37 14.79
N LYS A 222 24.88 3.42 14.90
CA LYS A 222 26.19 3.54 14.26
C LYS A 222 26.05 3.59 12.73
N LYS A 223 26.97 4.31 12.07
CA LYS A 223 26.94 4.51 10.61
C LYS A 223 26.97 3.20 9.82
N SER A 224 27.68 2.17 10.33
CA SER A 224 27.75 0.82 9.77
C SER A 224 26.39 0.14 9.61
N MET A 225 25.39 0.56 10.39
CA MET A 225 24.03 0.03 10.35
C MET A 225 23.13 0.68 9.29
N ASN A 226 23.60 1.69 8.55
CA ASN A 226 22.84 2.34 7.50
C ASN A 226 23.05 1.61 6.16
N ARG A 227 22.41 0.45 5.99
CA ARG A 227 22.54 -0.38 4.77
C ARG A 227 21.32 -0.27 3.85
N GLU A 228 20.16 0.03 4.40
CA GLU A 228 18.90 0.23 3.70
C GLU A 228 18.42 1.68 3.85
N TYR A 229 18.22 2.36 2.71
CA TYR A 229 17.98 3.80 2.66
C TYR A 229 16.50 4.17 2.54
N THR A 230 15.59 3.22 2.27
CA THR A 230 14.16 3.52 2.03
C THR A 230 13.36 3.88 3.30
N GLN A 231 13.82 3.46 4.49
CA GLN A 231 13.24 3.83 5.80
C GLN A 231 11.70 3.66 5.90
N ARG A 232 11.15 2.56 5.38
CA ARG A 232 9.70 2.34 5.25
C ARG A 232 8.97 2.29 6.59
N SER A 233 9.64 1.87 7.66
CA SER A 233 9.05 1.81 9.02
C SER A 233 9.18 3.12 9.82
N ARG A 234 9.77 4.19 9.25
CA ARG A 234 10.02 5.45 9.96
C ARG A 234 8.76 6.10 10.53
N SER A 235 7.62 6.02 9.84
CA SER A 235 6.37 6.58 10.37
C SER A 235 5.85 5.86 11.60
N PHE A 236 6.12 4.56 11.73
CA PHE A 236 5.74 3.80 12.92
C PHE A 236 6.51 4.28 14.15
N LEU A 237 7.83 4.50 14.01
CA LEU A 237 8.61 5.16 15.05
C LEU A 237 8.07 6.56 15.36
N PHE A 238 7.76 7.34 14.31
CA PHE A 238 7.33 8.72 14.49
C PHE A 238 5.97 8.84 15.21
N VAL A 239 4.98 8.03 14.82
CA VAL A 239 3.66 8.01 15.49
C VAL A 239 3.78 7.52 16.93
N THR A 240 4.62 6.53 17.19
CA THR A 240 4.83 5.97 18.53
C THR A 240 5.40 7.03 19.48
N LEU A 241 6.37 7.81 19.00
CA LEU A 241 6.94 8.94 19.72
C LEU A 241 5.86 9.98 20.04
N GLY A 242 5.09 10.40 19.04
CA GLY A 242 3.98 11.33 19.21
C GLY A 242 2.93 10.85 20.20
N ALA A 243 2.53 9.58 20.09
CA ALA A 243 1.49 8.99 20.92
C ALA A 243 1.95 8.81 22.37
N THR A 244 3.23 8.49 22.59
CA THR A 244 3.79 8.42 23.93
C THR A 244 3.76 9.79 24.61
N ILE A 245 4.17 10.84 23.89
CA ILE A 245 4.12 12.21 24.38
C ILE A 245 2.66 12.65 24.63
N ALA A 246 1.74 12.30 23.74
CA ALA A 246 0.30 12.55 23.91
C ALA A 246 -0.24 11.89 25.19
N GLU A 247 0.07 10.61 25.42
CA GLU A 247 -0.38 9.88 26.60
C GLU A 247 0.18 10.51 27.89
N MET A 248 1.45 10.91 27.88
CA MET A 248 2.07 11.61 29.01
C MET A 248 1.39 12.96 29.30
N LEU A 249 0.88 13.63 28.28
CA LEU A 249 0.08 14.86 28.41
C LEU A 249 -1.37 14.59 28.84
N GLY A 250 -1.79 13.32 28.93
CA GLY A 250 -3.19 12.96 29.15
C GLY A 250 -4.08 13.13 27.92
N LEU A 251 -3.47 13.33 26.74
CA LEU A 251 -4.15 13.38 25.45
C LEU A 251 -4.26 11.98 24.85
N SER A 252 -5.23 11.77 23.97
CA SER A 252 -5.41 10.52 23.22
C SER A 252 -5.48 10.77 21.72
N HIS A 253 -4.72 11.76 21.23
CA HIS A 253 -4.82 12.22 19.85
C HIS A 253 -3.47 12.68 19.28
N VAL A 254 -3.19 12.26 18.05
CA VAL A 254 -1.98 12.63 17.28
C VAL A 254 -2.35 12.94 15.83
N ARG A 255 -1.85 14.06 15.31
CA ARG A 255 -2.07 14.49 13.92
C ARG A 255 -0.87 14.34 13.01
N PHE A 256 -1.11 13.78 11.83
CA PHE A 256 -0.26 13.91 10.66
C PHE A 256 -0.75 15.06 9.77
N TYR A 257 0.17 15.62 8.99
CA TYR A 257 -0.16 16.58 7.94
C TYR A 257 0.66 16.22 6.70
N GLU A 258 0.04 15.45 5.80
CA GLU A 258 0.57 15.06 4.50
C GLU A 258 -0.56 15.13 3.47
N ASN A 259 -0.29 15.67 2.29
CA ASN A 259 -1.29 15.81 1.24
C ASN A 259 -1.85 14.44 0.80
N GLY A 260 -3.07 14.45 0.26
CA GLY A 260 -3.77 13.22 -0.10
C GLY A 260 -3.16 12.48 -1.29
N VAL A 261 -2.52 13.20 -2.23
CA VAL A 261 -1.89 12.58 -3.41
C VAL A 261 -0.70 11.70 -2.98
N ILE A 262 0.13 12.20 -2.08
CA ILE A 262 1.26 11.45 -1.50
C ILE A 262 0.78 10.41 -0.48
N SER A 263 -0.30 10.68 0.26
CA SER A 263 -0.86 9.72 1.22
C SER A 263 -1.47 8.48 0.54
N LEU A 264 -2.22 8.66 -0.55
CA LEU A 264 -2.76 7.56 -1.34
C LEU A 264 -1.67 6.85 -2.16
N ASN A 265 -0.67 7.60 -2.61
CA ASN A 265 0.51 7.13 -3.32
C ASN A 265 0.21 6.14 -4.45
N LEU A 266 -0.77 6.47 -5.30
CA LEU A 266 -1.14 5.63 -6.43
C LEU A 266 0.08 5.40 -7.35
N PRO A 267 0.25 4.17 -7.89
CA PRO A 267 1.44 3.81 -8.64
C PRO A 267 1.68 4.79 -9.78
N ILE A 268 2.91 5.33 -9.84
CA ILE A 268 3.30 6.25 -10.89
C ILE A 268 3.62 5.47 -12.18
N CYS A 269 4.03 4.19 -12.07
CA CYS A 269 4.17 3.27 -13.21
C CYS A 269 3.98 1.80 -12.80
N ALA A 270 3.84 0.91 -13.80
CA ALA A 270 3.69 -0.52 -13.59
C ALA A 270 4.88 -1.17 -12.84
N HIS A 271 6.09 -0.61 -12.97
CA HIS A 271 7.28 -1.03 -12.23
C HIS A 271 7.33 -0.54 -10.76
N VAL A 272 6.37 0.30 -10.34
CA VAL A 272 6.20 0.78 -8.96
C VAL A 272 5.04 0.06 -8.25
N VAL A 273 4.47 -0.99 -8.88
CA VAL A 273 3.45 -1.85 -8.26
C VAL A 273 4.13 -2.82 -7.30
N GLY A 274 3.81 -2.71 -6.00
CA GLY A 274 4.48 -3.47 -4.93
C GLY A 274 5.80 -2.82 -4.49
N GLY A 275 6.11 -2.87 -3.20
CA GLY A 275 7.40 -2.48 -2.61
C GLY A 275 7.90 -1.02 -2.69
N ASN A 276 7.70 -0.34 -3.82
CA ASN A 276 8.40 0.89 -4.18
C ASN A 276 7.67 2.18 -3.72
N ALA A 277 6.37 2.16 -3.46
CA ALA A 277 5.57 3.30 -3.00
C ALA A 277 5.51 3.37 -1.44
N THR A 278 5.90 4.51 -0.84
CA THR A 278 5.86 4.72 0.63
C THR A 278 4.41 4.89 1.10
N ARG A 279 3.95 4.13 2.09
CA ARG A 279 2.56 4.18 2.59
C ARG A 279 2.45 4.91 3.94
N THR A 280 3.41 5.78 4.24
CA THR A 280 3.63 6.51 5.51
C THR A 280 2.36 7.02 6.19
N THR A 281 1.49 7.70 5.44
CA THR A 281 0.23 8.30 5.90
C THR A 281 -0.98 7.77 5.13
N HIS A 282 -0.86 6.58 4.53
CA HIS A 282 -1.98 5.96 3.81
C HIS A 282 -3.14 5.71 4.78
N PRO A 283 -4.42 5.96 4.40
CA PRO A 283 -5.56 5.83 5.31
C PRO A 283 -5.63 4.50 6.08
N ARG A 284 -5.34 3.38 5.41
CA ARG A 284 -5.19 2.05 6.07
C ARG A 284 -4.10 2.01 7.15
N VAL A 285 -2.95 2.66 6.94
CA VAL A 285 -1.86 2.73 7.93
C VAL A 285 -2.27 3.61 9.10
N ILE A 286 -2.86 4.77 8.83
CA ILE A 286 -3.37 5.68 9.87
C ILE A 286 -4.40 4.97 10.75
N HIS A 287 -5.33 4.23 10.14
CA HIS A 287 -6.27 3.39 10.87
C HIS A 287 -5.58 2.29 11.69
N GLY A 288 -4.57 1.62 11.13
CA GLY A 288 -3.76 0.63 11.85
C GLY A 288 -3.06 1.21 13.08
N PHE A 289 -2.46 2.40 12.95
CA PHE A 289 -1.89 3.13 14.08
C PHE A 289 -2.95 3.50 15.11
N GLN A 290 -4.11 3.98 14.69
CA GLN A 290 -5.22 4.31 15.59
C GLN A 290 -5.68 3.09 16.40
N SER A 291 -5.88 1.95 15.74
CA SER A 291 -6.29 0.70 16.37
C SER A 291 -5.24 0.21 17.36
N LEU A 292 -3.96 0.21 16.97
CA LEU A 292 -2.87 -0.20 17.86
C LEU A 292 -2.78 0.70 19.10
N LEU A 293 -2.84 2.02 18.92
CA LEU A 293 -2.73 2.98 20.02
C LEU A 293 -3.95 2.95 20.95
N THR A 294 -5.14 2.64 20.42
CA THR A 294 -6.34 2.41 21.23
C THR A 294 -6.15 1.19 22.14
N LEU A 295 -5.59 0.10 21.62
CA LEU A 295 -5.26 -1.10 22.42
C LEU A 295 -4.17 -0.81 23.46
N VAL A 296 -3.07 -0.16 23.06
CA VAL A 296 -1.93 0.15 23.92
C VAL A 296 -2.34 1.09 25.06
N SER A 297 -3.15 2.11 24.78
CA SER A 297 -3.61 3.08 25.79
C SER A 297 -4.78 2.58 26.64
N GLY A 298 -5.50 1.54 26.18
CA GLY A 298 -6.70 1.03 26.85
C GLY A 298 -7.91 1.99 26.79
N LYS A 299 -7.85 3.03 25.96
CA LYS A 299 -8.92 4.04 25.77
C LYS A 299 -8.97 4.46 24.29
N PRO A 300 -10.08 5.05 23.82
CA PRO A 300 -10.15 5.56 22.45
C PRO A 300 -9.01 6.53 22.15
N PHE A 301 -8.18 6.16 21.17
CA PHE A 301 -7.08 6.97 20.67
C PHE A 301 -7.39 7.36 19.23
N CYS A 302 -7.11 8.59 18.83
CA CYS A 302 -7.36 9.08 17.48
C CYS A 302 -6.04 9.41 16.77
N VAL A 303 -5.90 8.93 15.54
CA VAL A 303 -4.80 9.29 14.63
C VAL A 303 -5.44 9.72 13.32
N ASP A 304 -5.23 10.97 12.92
CA ASP A 304 -5.83 11.55 11.73
C ASP A 304 -4.79 12.29 10.87
N ASN A 305 -5.15 12.51 9.60
CA ASN A 305 -4.40 13.33 8.67
C ASN A 305 -5.34 14.32 7.99
N PRO A 306 -5.54 15.55 8.50
CA PRO A 306 -6.54 16.47 7.97
C PRO A 306 -6.34 16.85 6.49
N PHE A 307 -5.12 16.72 5.95
CA PHE A 307 -4.79 17.05 4.57
C PHE A 307 -4.98 15.91 3.56
N HIS A 308 -5.60 14.80 3.96
CA HIS A 308 -5.83 13.65 3.07
C HIS A 308 -6.73 13.94 1.85
N TRP A 309 -7.39 15.11 1.82
CA TRP A 309 -8.19 15.58 0.67
C TRP A 309 -7.58 16.77 -0.09
N ASN A 310 -6.42 17.24 0.35
CA ASN A 310 -5.77 18.41 -0.20
C ASN A 310 -4.62 18.01 -1.13
N THR A 311 -4.43 18.78 -2.20
CA THR A 311 -3.17 18.76 -2.95
C THR A 311 -2.10 19.58 -2.22
N LYS A 312 -0.83 19.32 -2.52
CA LYS A 312 0.26 20.16 -2.01
C LYS A 312 0.15 21.62 -2.48
N GLY A 313 -0.39 21.85 -3.69
CA GLY A 313 -0.66 23.20 -4.19
C GLY A 313 -1.73 23.93 -3.38
N GLU A 314 -2.79 23.24 -2.94
CA GLU A 314 -3.79 23.79 -2.01
C GLU A 314 -3.20 24.11 -0.64
N ILE A 315 -2.31 23.26 -0.12
CA ILE A 315 -1.62 23.52 1.15
C ILE A 315 -0.68 24.73 1.04
N ALA A 316 0.05 24.87 -0.08
CA ALA A 316 0.88 26.04 -0.31
C ALA A 316 0.05 27.34 -0.35
N LYS A 317 -1.14 27.29 -0.97
CA LYS A 317 -2.10 28.41 -0.95
C LYS A 317 -2.65 28.69 0.46
N LEU A 318 -2.87 27.66 1.27
CA LEU A 318 -3.27 27.82 2.68
C LEU A 318 -2.20 28.60 3.46
N ILE A 319 -0.92 28.22 3.31
CA ILE A 319 0.20 28.92 3.95
C ILE A 319 0.25 30.39 3.50
N SER A 320 0.09 30.65 2.21
CA SER A 320 0.11 32.01 1.67
C SER A 320 -1.06 32.87 2.16
N ARG A 321 -2.29 32.31 2.20
CA ARG A 321 -3.48 33.02 2.71
C ARG A 321 -3.39 33.38 4.19
N ALA A 322 -2.64 32.59 4.96
CA ALA A 322 -2.34 32.87 6.37
C ALA A 322 -1.17 33.86 6.54
N GLU A 323 -0.73 34.54 5.47
CA GLU A 323 0.43 35.46 5.46
C GLU A 323 1.72 34.81 5.96
N CYS A 324 1.88 33.51 5.72
CA CYS A 324 3.00 32.70 6.19
C CYS A 324 3.87 32.15 5.05
N ALA A 325 3.78 32.73 3.85
CA ALA A 325 4.53 32.28 2.67
C ALA A 325 6.05 32.30 2.87
N ASP A 326 6.56 33.15 3.77
CA ASP A 326 7.96 33.22 4.19
C ASP A 326 8.48 31.92 4.82
N LEU A 327 7.60 31.07 5.38
CA LEU A 327 7.96 29.75 5.91
C LEU A 327 8.36 28.75 4.81
N ILE A 328 7.91 28.94 3.57
CA ILE A 328 8.12 27.97 2.49
C ILE A 328 9.61 27.80 2.22
N ALA A 329 10.37 28.89 2.16
CA ALA A 329 11.80 28.88 1.83
C ALA A 329 12.67 28.11 2.83
N ASP A 330 12.21 27.95 4.07
CA ASP A 330 12.96 27.23 5.12
C ASP A 330 12.45 25.79 5.32
N SER A 331 11.32 25.43 4.72
CA SER A 331 10.78 24.06 4.74
C SER A 331 11.57 23.10 3.84
N ILE A 332 11.59 21.81 4.19
CA ILE A 332 12.41 20.79 3.53
C ILE A 332 11.55 19.57 3.18
N SER A 333 11.28 19.38 1.89
CA SER A 333 10.50 18.23 1.40
C SER A 333 11.39 17.07 0.92
N CYS A 334 12.69 17.30 0.71
CA CYS A 334 13.60 16.34 0.09
C CYS A 334 13.73 15.01 0.88
N THR A 335 13.66 13.86 0.20
CA THR A 335 13.86 12.54 0.82
C THR A 335 15.34 12.16 0.97
N HIS A 336 16.22 12.72 0.15
CA HIS A 336 17.67 12.45 0.19
C HIS A 336 18.36 13.30 1.26
N THR A 337 17.92 13.18 2.52
CA THR A 337 18.40 14.04 3.62
C THR A 337 19.89 13.89 3.93
N TRP A 338 20.56 12.86 3.39
CA TRP A 338 22.01 12.69 3.50
C TRP A 338 22.80 13.52 2.47
N GLU A 339 22.20 13.89 1.34
CA GLU A 339 22.83 14.66 0.26
C GLU A 339 22.63 16.17 0.36
N ILE A 340 21.67 16.63 1.17
CA ILE A 340 21.35 18.04 1.32
C ILE A 340 22.40 18.77 2.17
N SER A 341 22.53 20.07 1.92
CA SER A 341 23.38 21.00 2.67
C SER A 341 22.60 22.25 3.07
N ASN A 342 23.21 23.13 3.87
CA ASN A 342 22.60 24.42 4.19
C ASN A 342 22.38 25.28 2.94
N GLN A 343 23.25 25.16 1.94
CA GLN A 343 23.16 25.85 0.67
C GLN A 343 22.08 25.21 -0.24
N HIS A 344 22.14 23.89 -0.43
CA HIS A 344 21.19 23.13 -1.25
C HIS A 344 20.31 22.24 -0.37
N SER A 345 19.14 22.74 0.03
CA SER A 345 18.17 21.99 0.84
C SER A 345 17.36 20.95 0.05
N HIS A 346 17.38 21.03 -1.28
CA HIS A 346 16.63 20.14 -2.16
C HIS A 346 17.55 19.57 -3.25
N CYS A 347 17.38 18.28 -3.57
CA CYS A 347 18.21 17.64 -4.59
C CYS A 347 17.78 17.98 -6.03
N GLY A 348 16.50 18.33 -6.25
CA GLY A 348 15.97 18.66 -7.58
C GLY A 348 15.57 17.47 -8.45
N TYR A 349 15.70 16.22 -7.98
CA TYR A 349 15.35 15.04 -8.80
C TYR A 349 14.52 13.98 -8.08
N CYS A 350 14.46 13.95 -6.75
CA CYS A 350 13.59 13.02 -6.02
C CYS A 350 12.10 13.41 -6.14
N SER A 351 11.20 12.44 -5.94
CA SER A 351 9.75 12.62 -6.11
C SER A 351 9.17 13.76 -5.27
N GLN A 352 9.65 13.95 -4.05
CA GLN A 352 9.18 15.02 -3.16
C GLN A 352 9.67 16.41 -3.57
N CYS A 353 10.85 16.51 -4.20
CA CYS A 353 11.33 17.78 -4.79
C CYS A 353 10.50 18.16 -6.00
N ILE A 354 10.15 17.18 -6.85
CA ILE A 354 9.29 17.38 -8.03
C ILE A 354 7.92 17.88 -7.57
N ASP A 355 7.24 17.12 -6.71
CA ASP A 355 5.91 17.45 -6.22
C ASP A 355 5.88 18.82 -5.51
N ARG A 356 6.91 19.12 -4.69
CA ARG A 356 7.09 20.46 -4.09
C ARG A 356 7.14 21.55 -5.16
N ARG A 357 8.05 21.44 -6.13
CA ARG A 357 8.28 22.51 -7.11
C ARG A 357 7.05 22.75 -7.97
N PHE A 358 6.40 21.69 -8.40
CA PHE A 358 5.12 21.77 -9.11
C PHE A 358 4.03 22.44 -8.27
N ALA A 359 3.86 22.02 -7.03
CA ALA A 359 2.87 22.60 -6.13
C ALA A 359 3.08 24.11 -5.89
N ILE A 360 4.33 24.53 -5.65
CA ILE A 360 4.66 25.94 -5.41
C ILE A 360 4.43 26.79 -6.67
N LEU A 361 4.85 26.31 -7.84
CA LEU A 361 4.62 27.03 -9.10
C LEU A 361 3.14 27.11 -9.45
N ALA A 362 2.37 26.04 -9.23
CA ALA A 362 0.92 26.03 -9.41
C ALA A 362 0.18 26.95 -8.43
N ALA A 363 0.80 27.25 -7.29
CA ALA A 363 0.32 28.21 -6.31
C ALA A 363 0.73 29.66 -6.58
N GLY A 364 1.63 29.91 -7.54
CA GLY A 364 2.17 31.25 -7.82
C GLY A 364 3.10 31.77 -6.72
N LEU A 365 3.81 30.87 -6.05
CA LEU A 365 4.65 31.17 -4.88
C LEU A 365 6.15 30.95 -5.17
N GLU A 366 6.57 31.03 -6.43
CA GLU A 366 7.97 30.84 -6.86
C GLU A 366 8.96 31.74 -6.12
N ASN A 367 8.55 32.97 -5.77
CA ASN A 367 9.38 33.92 -5.03
C ASN A 367 9.69 33.45 -3.59
N HIS A 368 8.93 32.49 -3.08
CA HIS A 368 9.10 31.89 -1.75
C HIS A 368 9.78 30.51 -1.80
N ASP A 369 10.19 30.05 -2.98
CA ASP A 369 10.92 28.79 -3.17
C ASP A 369 12.11 29.02 -4.13
N PRO A 370 13.22 29.58 -3.63
CA PRO A 370 14.34 30.00 -4.48
C PRO A 370 15.00 28.82 -5.19
N LEU A 371 15.30 28.96 -6.48
CA LEU A 371 15.95 27.91 -7.29
C LEU A 371 17.35 27.55 -6.77
N GLU A 372 18.06 28.51 -6.17
CA GLU A 372 19.41 28.33 -5.63
C GLU A 372 19.45 27.32 -4.48
N GLN A 373 18.31 27.01 -3.86
CA GLN A 373 18.20 25.98 -2.84
C GLN A 373 18.14 24.56 -3.41
N TYR A 374 17.91 24.43 -4.71
CA TYR A 374 17.91 23.17 -5.42
C TYR A 374 19.31 22.92 -5.98
N ARG A 375 19.85 21.71 -5.78
CA ARG A 375 21.12 21.30 -6.38
C ARG A 375 21.07 21.27 -7.92
N MET A 376 19.87 21.14 -8.47
CA MET A 376 19.58 21.07 -9.89
C MET A 376 18.20 21.69 -10.12
N ASP A 377 18.08 22.55 -11.13
CA ASP A 377 16.75 22.93 -11.62
C ASP A 377 16.03 21.74 -12.27
N ILE A 378 14.85 21.46 -11.73
CA ILE A 378 13.91 20.40 -12.12
C ILE A 378 13.54 20.50 -13.61
N PHE A 379 13.45 21.71 -14.17
CA PHE A 379 12.91 21.93 -15.51
C PHE A 379 13.98 21.92 -16.62
N THR A 380 15.08 22.64 -16.40
CA THR A 380 16.01 23.00 -17.49
C THR A 380 17.37 22.32 -17.41
N GLU A 381 17.81 21.83 -16.25
CA GLU A 381 19.13 21.25 -16.10
C GLU A 381 19.20 19.76 -16.50
N SER A 382 20.41 19.32 -16.84
CA SER A 382 20.72 17.92 -17.14
C SER A 382 20.75 17.08 -15.87
N ARG A 383 20.27 15.84 -15.98
CA ARG A 383 20.28 14.81 -14.92
C ARG A 383 21.57 14.01 -14.88
N SER A 384 22.52 14.27 -15.78
CA SER A 384 23.85 13.64 -15.81
C SER A 384 24.66 13.72 -14.51
N LYS A 385 24.34 14.68 -13.63
CA LYS A 385 24.94 14.79 -12.29
C LYS A 385 24.37 13.79 -11.27
N SER A 386 23.30 13.08 -11.61
CA SER A 386 22.69 12.04 -10.77
C SER A 386 23.31 10.68 -11.08
N GLU A 387 23.69 9.94 -10.04
CA GLU A 387 24.11 8.54 -10.15
C GLU A 387 22.96 7.62 -10.63
N HIS A 388 21.72 8.12 -10.59
CA HIS A 388 20.47 7.42 -10.92
C HIS A 388 19.70 8.09 -12.07
N ILE A 389 20.42 8.54 -13.10
CA ILE A 389 19.85 9.30 -14.22
C ILE A 389 18.62 8.62 -14.87
N ASN A 390 18.64 7.30 -15.00
CA ASN A 390 17.56 6.56 -15.67
C ASN A 390 16.31 6.47 -14.78
N GLU A 391 16.49 6.22 -13.49
CA GLU A 391 15.40 6.21 -12.52
C GLU A 391 14.78 7.60 -12.40
N ASP A 392 15.61 8.64 -12.36
CA ASP A 392 15.16 10.03 -12.28
C ASP A 392 14.34 10.42 -13.50
N LYS A 393 14.80 10.09 -14.72
CA LYS A 393 14.04 10.31 -15.97
C LYS A 393 12.71 9.56 -15.97
N THR A 394 12.73 8.31 -15.50
CA THR A 394 11.55 7.43 -15.47
C THR A 394 10.51 7.97 -14.49
N LEU A 395 10.92 8.32 -13.27
CA LEU A 395 10.05 8.95 -12.27
C LEU A 395 9.37 10.19 -12.84
N PHE A 396 10.13 10.98 -13.59
CA PHE A 396 9.69 12.21 -14.20
C PHE A 396 8.63 12.02 -15.29
N ALA A 397 8.93 11.18 -16.27
CA ALA A 397 8.01 10.87 -17.36
C ALA A 397 6.71 10.30 -16.80
N ASN A 398 6.81 9.42 -15.80
CA ASN A 398 5.66 8.81 -15.16
C ASN A 398 4.84 9.81 -14.32
N TYR A 399 5.49 10.77 -13.64
CA TYR A 399 4.79 11.83 -12.89
C TYR A 399 3.90 12.67 -13.82
N LEU A 400 4.41 13.05 -14.98
CA LEU A 400 3.67 13.78 -16.01
C LEU A 400 2.59 12.91 -16.68
N GLU A 401 2.95 11.69 -17.09
CA GLU A 401 2.04 10.76 -17.75
C GLU A 401 0.82 10.45 -16.85
N ARG A 402 1.03 10.34 -15.54
CA ARG A 402 -0.08 10.21 -14.58
C ARG A 402 -1.00 11.42 -14.59
N ALA A 403 -0.46 12.63 -14.60
CA ALA A 403 -1.27 13.85 -14.68
C ALA A 403 -2.10 13.87 -15.97
N ASN A 404 -1.49 13.54 -17.12
CA ASN A 404 -2.19 13.44 -18.41
C ASN A 404 -3.29 12.37 -18.39
N GLN A 405 -3.02 11.18 -17.85
CA GLN A 405 -4.00 10.10 -17.76
C GLN A 405 -5.19 10.47 -16.88
N VAL A 406 -4.94 11.10 -15.73
CA VAL A 406 -6.01 11.60 -14.85
C VAL A 406 -6.80 12.70 -15.54
N ASP A 407 -6.15 13.56 -16.34
CA ASP A 407 -6.85 14.62 -17.05
C ASP A 407 -7.86 14.07 -18.06
N LEU A 408 -7.54 12.96 -18.71
CA LEU A 408 -8.42 12.28 -19.68
C LEU A 408 -9.54 11.44 -19.04
N ILE A 409 -9.57 11.30 -17.72
CA ILE A 409 -10.62 10.54 -17.03
C ILE A 409 -11.81 11.45 -16.72
N ASP A 410 -13.00 11.02 -17.15
CA ASP A 410 -14.24 11.80 -17.03
C ASP A 410 -15.06 11.47 -15.78
N GLY A 411 -14.70 10.43 -15.02
CA GLY A 411 -15.44 10.14 -13.79
C GLY A 411 -14.83 9.14 -12.82
N PRO A 412 -15.38 9.05 -11.59
CA PRO A 412 -14.76 8.32 -10.48
C PRO A 412 -14.67 6.80 -10.71
N LEU A 413 -15.61 6.20 -11.44
CA LEU A 413 -15.57 4.75 -11.76
C LEU A 413 -14.47 4.41 -12.77
N GLN A 414 -14.25 5.28 -13.77
CA GLN A 414 -13.13 5.13 -14.70
C GLN A 414 -11.80 5.32 -13.97
N PHE A 415 -11.74 6.28 -13.04
CA PHE A 415 -10.60 6.48 -12.15
C PHE A 415 -10.27 5.23 -11.33
N LEU A 416 -11.28 4.61 -10.68
CA LEU A 416 -11.10 3.35 -9.96
C LEU A 416 -10.64 2.21 -10.88
N LYS A 417 -11.19 2.11 -12.09
CA LYS A 417 -10.78 1.09 -13.07
C LYS A 417 -9.32 1.24 -13.49
N LYS A 418 -8.86 2.49 -13.65
CA LYS A 418 -7.48 2.81 -14.06
C LYS A 418 -6.49 2.68 -12.90
N PHE A 419 -6.90 3.07 -11.69
CA PHE A 419 -6.09 3.06 -10.46
C PHE A 419 -6.78 2.28 -9.34
N PRO A 420 -6.89 0.95 -9.46
CA PRO A 420 -7.61 0.11 -8.50
C PRO A 420 -7.02 0.16 -7.08
N GLU A 421 -5.77 0.57 -6.92
CA GLU A 421 -5.10 0.73 -5.63
C GLU A 421 -5.82 1.71 -4.71
N VAL A 422 -6.57 2.69 -5.26
CA VAL A 422 -7.39 3.61 -4.46
C VAL A 422 -8.40 2.85 -3.60
N ALA A 423 -8.87 1.68 -4.05
CA ALA A 423 -9.81 0.85 -3.30
C ALA A 423 -9.28 0.44 -1.92
N ARG A 424 -7.95 0.34 -1.76
CA ARG A 424 -7.30 0.00 -0.48
C ARG A 424 -7.45 1.10 0.57
N ALA A 425 -7.68 2.34 0.14
CA ALA A 425 -7.87 3.50 1.01
C ALA A 425 -9.35 3.75 1.33
N LEU A 426 -10.26 3.47 0.39
CA LEU A 426 -11.68 3.81 0.51
C LEU A 426 -12.35 3.35 1.82
N PRO A 427 -12.08 2.16 2.39
CA PRO A 427 -12.72 1.77 3.65
C PRO A 427 -12.38 2.68 4.83
N TYR A 428 -11.23 3.36 4.78
CA TYR A 428 -10.60 4.06 5.90
C TYR A 428 -10.64 5.59 5.79
N LEU A 429 -11.43 6.14 4.86
CA LEU A 429 -11.57 7.59 4.67
C LEU A 429 -12.83 8.12 5.37
N ASP A 430 -12.69 9.28 6.00
CA ASP A 430 -13.71 9.94 6.83
C ASP A 430 -14.77 10.66 5.98
N GLU A 431 -15.53 9.88 5.22
CA GLU A 431 -16.61 10.34 4.36
C GLU A 431 -17.72 9.29 4.20
N SER A 432 -18.87 9.71 3.66
CA SER A 432 -19.92 8.75 3.27
C SER A 432 -19.41 7.80 2.17
N VAL A 433 -19.79 6.52 2.21
CA VAL A 433 -19.28 5.49 1.27
C VAL A 433 -19.42 5.91 -0.20
N GLY A 434 -20.50 6.61 -0.55
CA GLY A 434 -20.73 7.11 -1.91
C GLY A 434 -19.86 8.32 -2.30
N ALA A 435 -19.36 9.10 -1.35
CA ALA A 435 -18.58 10.32 -1.60
C ALA A 435 -17.06 10.09 -1.63
N ARG A 436 -16.55 9.00 -1.03
CA ARG A 436 -15.10 8.75 -0.90
C ARG A 436 -14.38 8.69 -2.24
N LEU A 437 -14.89 7.89 -3.17
CA LEU A 437 -14.27 7.72 -4.50
C LEU A 437 -14.36 9.00 -5.35
N PRO A 438 -15.52 9.68 -5.47
CA PRO A 438 -15.60 11.00 -6.09
C PRO A 438 -14.60 12.00 -5.51
N ARG A 439 -14.48 12.08 -4.18
CA ARG A 439 -13.57 13.04 -3.52
C ARG A 439 -12.09 12.72 -3.78
N CYS A 440 -11.71 11.44 -3.84
CA CYS A 440 -10.38 11.04 -4.29
C CYS A 440 -10.14 11.47 -5.75
N PHE A 441 -11.11 11.21 -6.64
CA PHE A 441 -11.02 11.59 -8.04
C PHE A 441 -10.88 13.11 -8.23
N ASP A 442 -11.70 13.90 -7.55
CA ASP A 442 -11.66 15.37 -7.61
C ASP A 442 -10.30 15.91 -7.16
N MET A 443 -9.73 15.34 -6.09
CA MET A 443 -8.38 15.70 -5.64
C MET A 443 -7.32 15.39 -6.70
N TYR A 444 -7.38 14.22 -7.33
CA TYR A 444 -6.45 13.85 -8.41
C TYR A 444 -6.65 14.72 -9.66
N LYS A 445 -7.89 15.11 -10.01
CA LYS A 445 -8.15 16.05 -11.11
C LYS A 445 -7.60 17.44 -10.83
N LYS A 446 -7.74 17.95 -9.60
CA LYS A 446 -7.10 19.20 -9.18
C LYS A 446 -5.57 19.11 -9.31
N HIS A 447 -4.97 18.04 -8.81
CA HIS A 447 -3.52 17.83 -8.90
C HIS A 447 -3.04 17.73 -10.36
N SER A 448 -3.76 16.99 -11.21
CA SER A 448 -3.49 16.93 -12.64
C SER A 448 -3.53 18.32 -13.29
N GLY A 449 -4.55 19.13 -13.00
CA GLY A 449 -4.63 20.51 -13.47
C GLY A 449 -3.55 21.44 -12.92
N GLU A 450 -3.03 21.19 -11.71
CA GLU A 450 -1.84 21.88 -11.18
C GLU A 450 -0.59 21.53 -11.99
N VAL A 451 -0.36 20.24 -12.24
CA VAL A 451 0.80 19.76 -13.01
C VAL A 451 0.77 20.32 -14.43
N ASN A 452 -0.34 20.15 -15.15
CA ASN A 452 -0.47 20.58 -16.54
C ASN A 452 -0.26 22.09 -16.71
N ARG A 453 -0.84 22.92 -15.81
CA ARG A 453 -0.62 24.37 -15.83
C ARG A 453 0.83 24.77 -15.64
N VAL A 454 1.56 24.07 -14.78
CA VAL A 454 2.99 24.33 -14.57
C VAL A 454 3.79 23.95 -15.81
N ILE A 455 3.47 22.83 -16.46
CA ILE A 455 4.10 22.46 -17.74
C ILE A 455 3.86 23.52 -18.79
N ASP A 456 2.61 23.96 -18.98
CA ASP A 456 2.27 25.00 -19.96
C ASP A 456 3.03 26.30 -19.69
N LYS A 457 3.09 26.72 -18.41
CA LYS A 457 3.87 27.88 -17.97
C LYS A 457 5.35 27.74 -18.34
N MET A 458 5.98 26.62 -17.99
CA MET A 458 7.40 26.40 -18.24
C MET A 458 7.71 26.26 -19.74
N LEU A 459 6.82 25.67 -20.54
CA LEU A 459 6.96 25.64 -21.99
C LEU A 459 6.91 27.05 -22.60
N ALA A 460 6.00 27.90 -22.11
CA ALA A 460 5.90 29.28 -22.56
C ALA A 460 7.15 30.10 -22.18
N GLU A 461 7.60 30.00 -20.92
CA GLU A 461 8.78 30.71 -20.41
C GLU A 461 10.08 30.30 -21.13
N HIS A 462 10.20 29.02 -21.48
CA HIS A 462 11.40 28.47 -22.12
C HIS A 462 11.27 28.26 -23.63
N GLY A 463 10.24 28.83 -24.28
CA GLY A 463 9.97 28.65 -25.71
C GLY A 463 11.16 28.98 -26.63
N ARG A 464 11.97 29.99 -26.27
CA ARG A 464 13.21 30.32 -27.00
C ARG A 464 14.24 29.19 -26.94
N ALA A 465 14.49 28.64 -25.75
CA ALA A 465 15.46 27.56 -25.53
C ALA A 465 15.02 26.26 -26.22
N ILE A 466 13.71 25.98 -26.21
CA ILE A 466 13.09 24.86 -26.94
C ILE A 466 13.31 25.02 -28.44
N ARG A 467 12.95 26.18 -29.01
CA ARG A 467 13.13 26.48 -30.45
C ARG A 467 14.58 26.40 -30.89
N GLN A 468 15.51 26.87 -30.05
CA GLN A 468 16.95 26.83 -30.31
C GLN A 468 17.58 25.47 -30.04
N ARG A 469 16.83 24.51 -29.48
CA ARG A 469 17.32 23.18 -29.07
C ARG A 469 18.52 23.28 -28.12
N SER A 470 18.51 24.26 -27.22
CA SER A 470 19.59 24.50 -26.27
C SER A 470 19.41 23.79 -24.93
N LEU A 471 18.22 23.22 -24.68
CA LEU A 471 17.95 22.43 -23.47
C LEU A 471 18.64 21.05 -23.54
N PRO A 472 19.20 20.55 -22.42
CA PRO A 472 19.76 19.21 -22.35
C PRO A 472 18.73 18.13 -22.73
N PRO A 473 19.16 17.02 -23.37
CA PRO A 473 18.28 15.95 -23.83
C PRO A 473 17.56 15.21 -22.69
N ASP A 474 18.10 15.28 -21.48
CA ASP A 474 17.63 14.62 -20.27
C ASP A 474 16.97 15.59 -19.26
N SER A 475 16.79 16.86 -19.64
CA SER A 475 16.01 17.84 -18.88
C SER A 475 14.51 17.50 -18.92
N MET A 476 13.74 17.93 -17.91
CA MET A 476 12.28 17.74 -17.91
C MET A 476 11.67 18.24 -19.20
N LEU A 477 11.95 19.50 -19.54
CA LEU A 477 11.22 20.17 -20.60
C LEU A 477 11.44 19.47 -21.94
N ARG A 478 12.63 18.89 -22.17
CA ARG A 478 12.86 18.05 -23.34
C ARG A 478 12.00 16.78 -23.32
N ILE A 479 11.92 16.09 -22.18
CA ILE A 479 11.13 14.87 -21.99
C ILE A 479 9.63 15.14 -22.24
N VAL A 480 9.12 16.33 -21.89
CA VAL A 480 7.70 16.70 -22.07
C VAL A 480 7.26 16.63 -23.54
N TYR A 481 8.04 17.19 -24.48
CA TYR A 481 7.62 17.30 -25.89
C TYR A 481 8.35 16.35 -26.86
N GLU A 482 9.46 15.73 -26.45
CA GLU A 482 10.11 14.69 -27.24
C GLU A 482 9.55 13.30 -26.90
N SER A 483 8.40 12.96 -27.49
CA SER A 483 7.83 11.61 -27.42
C SER A 483 8.72 10.51 -28.04
N ARG A 484 9.92 10.85 -28.54
CA ARG A 484 10.87 9.94 -29.22
C ARG A 484 12.28 9.94 -28.62
N LEU A 485 12.48 10.41 -27.39
CA LEU A 485 13.65 9.96 -26.63
C LEU A 485 13.51 8.43 -26.45
N PRO A 486 14.55 7.61 -26.73
CA PRO A 486 14.48 6.16 -26.57
C PRO A 486 14.44 5.82 -25.08
N CYS A 487 13.25 5.95 -24.47
CA CYS A 487 12.90 5.38 -23.18
C CYS A 487 11.56 4.65 -23.31
N THR A 488 11.44 3.86 -24.36
CA THR A 488 10.76 2.57 -24.30
C THR A 488 11.65 1.63 -25.07
N VAL A 489 12.55 0.94 -24.37
CA VAL A 489 12.81 -0.44 -24.81
C VAL A 489 11.47 -1.10 -24.58
N SER A 490 10.65 -1.18 -25.64
CA SER A 490 9.59 -2.18 -25.65
C SER A 490 10.33 -3.45 -25.36
N ALA A 491 10.14 -4.01 -24.15
CA ALA A 491 10.57 -5.36 -23.89
C ALA A 491 10.02 -6.15 -25.07
N LYS A 492 10.90 -6.69 -25.89
CA LYS A 492 10.55 -7.84 -26.68
C LYS A 492 10.29 -8.90 -25.61
N LEU A 493 9.07 -8.94 -25.08
CA LEU A 493 8.50 -10.18 -24.62
C LEU A 493 8.81 -11.15 -25.75
N GLY A 494 9.54 -12.23 -25.45
CA GLY A 494 9.60 -13.35 -26.36
C GLY A 494 8.16 -13.58 -26.81
N LYS A 495 7.91 -13.49 -28.11
CA LYS A 495 6.63 -13.96 -28.63
C LYS A 495 6.63 -15.44 -28.34
N GLU A 496 5.99 -15.83 -27.23
CA GLU A 496 5.41 -17.16 -27.17
C GLU A 496 4.43 -17.21 -28.34
N ASP A 497 4.61 -18.19 -29.23
CA ASP A 497 3.61 -18.50 -30.25
C ASP A 497 2.38 -19.04 -29.51
N LEU A 498 1.53 -18.12 -29.05
CA LEU A 498 0.28 -18.45 -28.40
C LEU A 498 -0.63 -19.16 -29.42
N PRO A 499 -1.32 -20.25 -29.03
CA PRO A 499 -2.32 -20.91 -29.87
C PRO A 499 -3.39 -19.94 -30.37
N GLU A 500 -4.12 -20.33 -31.43
CA GLU A 500 -5.16 -19.48 -32.03
C GLU A 500 -6.30 -19.18 -31.05
N ASN A 501 -6.72 -20.17 -30.24
CA ASN A 501 -7.74 -19.97 -29.21
C ASN A 501 -7.20 -20.36 -27.84
N VAL A 502 -7.18 -19.39 -26.93
CA VAL A 502 -6.71 -19.54 -25.56
C VAL A 502 -7.83 -19.09 -24.64
N PHE A 503 -8.16 -19.90 -23.65
CA PHE A 503 -9.06 -19.51 -22.56
C PHE A 503 -8.56 -20.15 -21.28
N ARG A 504 -7.48 -19.60 -20.72
CA ARG A 504 -6.77 -20.21 -19.59
C ARG A 504 -6.58 -19.24 -18.45
N ARG A 505 -6.36 -19.77 -17.27
CA ARG A 505 -6.08 -18.97 -16.07
C ARG A 505 -4.62 -18.51 -16.06
N LYS A 506 -4.40 -17.22 -15.76
CA LYS A 506 -3.08 -16.57 -15.62
C LYS A 506 -3.09 -15.72 -14.34
N GLY A 507 -2.64 -16.31 -13.23
CA GLY A 507 -2.74 -15.71 -11.90
C GLY A 507 -4.19 -15.54 -11.43
N GLU A 508 -4.55 -14.33 -11.02
CA GLU A 508 -5.91 -13.97 -10.56
C GLU A 508 -6.89 -13.65 -11.71
N ALA A 509 -6.43 -13.70 -12.96
CA ALA A 509 -7.21 -13.34 -14.14
C ALA A 509 -7.19 -14.45 -15.21
N TRP A 510 -7.99 -14.26 -16.26
CA TRP A 510 -8.10 -15.19 -17.37
C TRP A 510 -7.50 -14.61 -18.64
N GLN A 511 -6.51 -15.29 -19.20
CA GLN A 511 -5.92 -14.97 -20.51
C GLN A 511 -6.82 -15.55 -21.60
N VAL A 512 -7.29 -14.68 -22.49
CA VAL A 512 -8.22 -15.03 -23.56
C VAL A 512 -7.68 -14.58 -24.91
N ARG A 513 -7.78 -15.47 -25.90
CA ARG A 513 -7.47 -15.22 -27.31
C ARG A 513 -8.42 -16.06 -28.17
N PHE A 514 -8.88 -15.53 -29.30
CA PHE A 514 -9.75 -16.25 -30.22
C PHE A 514 -9.30 -16.04 -31.66
N GLN A 515 -9.25 -17.11 -32.45
CA GLN A 515 -8.89 -17.16 -33.87
C GLN A 515 -7.64 -16.34 -34.23
N GLY A 516 -6.60 -16.43 -33.40
CA GLY A 516 -5.33 -15.73 -33.64
C GLY A 516 -5.40 -14.20 -33.42
N GLY A 517 -6.54 -13.67 -32.94
CA GLY A 517 -6.76 -12.28 -32.61
C GLY A 517 -5.87 -11.75 -31.47
N LYS A 518 -6.09 -10.50 -31.07
CA LYS A 518 -5.32 -9.87 -30.00
C LYS A 518 -5.66 -10.53 -28.66
N GLU A 519 -4.64 -10.91 -27.89
CA GLU A 519 -4.87 -11.40 -26.53
C GLU A 519 -5.44 -10.30 -25.62
N PHE A 520 -6.29 -10.71 -24.68
CA PHE A 520 -6.85 -9.83 -23.66
C PHE A 520 -7.12 -10.59 -22.36
N ILE A 521 -7.43 -9.83 -21.31
CA ILE A 521 -7.66 -10.37 -19.96
C ILE A 521 -9.12 -10.20 -19.57
N VAL A 522 -9.72 -11.26 -19.02
CA VAL A 522 -11.05 -11.25 -18.40
C VAL A 522 -10.90 -11.36 -16.88
N LEU A 523 -11.57 -10.47 -16.15
CA LEU A 523 -11.53 -10.38 -14.69
C LEU A 523 -12.84 -10.92 -14.09
N GLY A 524 -12.82 -11.96 -13.26
CA GLY A 524 -14.06 -12.36 -12.59
C GLY A 524 -14.03 -13.70 -11.88
N HIS A 525 -14.99 -13.87 -10.94
CA HIS A 525 -14.90 -14.89 -9.90
C HIS A 525 -15.92 -16.05 -9.99
N LYS A 526 -16.89 -16.08 -10.91
CA LYS A 526 -17.78 -17.27 -11.12
C LYS A 526 -18.14 -17.54 -12.57
N GLY A 527 -18.64 -16.52 -13.28
CA GLY A 527 -19.09 -16.68 -14.67
C GLY A 527 -17.99 -17.08 -15.66
N VAL A 528 -16.74 -16.68 -15.41
CA VAL A 528 -15.60 -17.03 -16.27
C VAL A 528 -15.20 -18.50 -16.10
N GLY A 529 -15.24 -19.01 -14.86
CA GLY A 529 -15.03 -20.43 -14.57
C GLY A 529 -16.12 -21.32 -15.16
N TYR A 530 -17.37 -20.86 -15.17
CA TYR A 530 -18.47 -21.55 -15.87
C TYR A 530 -18.25 -21.63 -17.38
N ILE A 531 -17.70 -20.58 -18.00
CA ILE A 531 -17.34 -20.61 -19.42
C ILE A 531 -16.21 -21.62 -19.65
N HIS A 532 -15.16 -21.59 -18.83
CA HIS A 532 -14.05 -22.54 -18.95
C HIS A 532 -14.50 -24.01 -18.86
N GLN A 533 -15.41 -24.34 -17.94
CA GLN A 533 -16.00 -25.68 -17.82
C GLN A 533 -16.85 -26.09 -19.04
N LEU A 534 -17.48 -25.13 -19.72
CA LEU A 534 -18.18 -25.40 -20.99
C LEU A 534 -17.18 -25.62 -22.14
N LEU A 535 -16.07 -24.88 -22.15
CA LEU A 535 -15.05 -24.97 -23.20
C LEU A 535 -14.20 -26.25 -23.07
N SER A 536 -14.05 -26.79 -21.86
CA SER A 536 -13.29 -28.03 -21.60
C SER A 536 -14.00 -29.29 -22.07
N ARG A 537 -15.32 -29.23 -22.28
CA ARG A 537 -16.17 -30.35 -22.69
C ARG A 537 -17.05 -29.98 -23.89
N PRO A 538 -16.44 -29.68 -25.05
CA PRO A 538 -17.18 -29.29 -26.24
C PRO A 538 -18.10 -30.43 -26.71
N GLY A 539 -19.37 -30.11 -26.99
CA GLY A 539 -20.36 -31.07 -27.48
C GLY A 539 -21.10 -31.85 -26.41
N GLU A 540 -20.69 -31.79 -25.14
CA GLU A 540 -21.33 -32.50 -24.03
C GLU A 540 -22.48 -31.67 -23.42
N ALA A 541 -23.59 -32.33 -23.08
CA ALA A 541 -24.71 -31.70 -22.40
C ALA A 541 -24.58 -31.95 -20.89
N ILE A 542 -24.14 -30.92 -20.15
CA ILE A 542 -23.77 -31.05 -18.74
C ILE A 542 -24.82 -30.35 -17.89
N SER A 543 -25.23 -30.93 -16.76
CA SER A 543 -26.17 -30.26 -15.85
C SER A 543 -25.58 -28.94 -15.34
N ALA A 544 -26.41 -27.89 -15.27
CA ALA A 544 -25.97 -26.60 -14.72
C ALA A 544 -25.44 -26.73 -13.27
N VAL A 545 -25.91 -27.73 -12.52
CA VAL A 545 -25.42 -28.04 -11.16
C VAL A 545 -23.99 -28.58 -11.22
N GLU A 546 -23.70 -29.50 -12.13
CA GLU A 546 -22.36 -30.07 -12.32
C GLU A 546 -21.34 -29.03 -12.77
N ILE A 547 -21.71 -28.09 -13.65
CA ILE A 547 -20.80 -27.00 -14.05
C ILE A 547 -20.46 -26.10 -12.86
N VAL A 548 -21.44 -25.82 -12.00
CA VAL A 548 -21.24 -25.02 -10.79
C VAL A 548 -20.35 -25.76 -9.79
N CYS A 549 -20.55 -27.08 -9.63
CA CYS A 549 -19.72 -27.94 -8.79
C CYS A 549 -18.29 -28.09 -9.32
N GLY A 550 -18.11 -28.37 -10.61
CA GLY A 550 -16.80 -28.49 -11.24
C GLY A 550 -16.01 -27.19 -11.15
N SER A 551 -16.67 -26.05 -11.38
CA SER A 551 -16.06 -24.73 -11.17
C SER A 551 -15.72 -24.46 -9.69
N ALA A 552 -16.47 -25.01 -8.74
CA ALA A 552 -16.16 -24.89 -7.31
C ALA A 552 -15.01 -25.81 -6.90
N ALA A 553 -14.97 -27.05 -7.41
CA ALA A 553 -13.89 -28.00 -7.18
C ALA A 553 -12.57 -27.51 -7.78
N GLU A 554 -12.58 -26.97 -9.00
CA GLU A 554 -11.41 -26.34 -9.63
C GLU A 554 -10.92 -25.11 -8.85
N TYR A 555 -11.86 -24.35 -8.27
CA TYR A 555 -11.53 -23.25 -7.36
C TYR A 555 -10.90 -23.76 -6.05
N CYS A 556 -11.41 -24.83 -5.45
CA CYS A 556 -10.81 -25.48 -4.28
C CYS A 556 -9.43 -26.06 -4.58
N ASN A 557 -9.24 -26.72 -5.73
CA ASN A 557 -7.95 -27.26 -6.15
C ASN A 557 -6.92 -26.14 -6.36
N TYR A 558 -7.33 -25.00 -6.93
CA TYR A 558 -6.48 -23.81 -6.96
C TYR A 558 -6.13 -23.30 -5.56
N LEU A 559 -7.10 -23.21 -4.63
CA LEU A 559 -6.83 -22.77 -3.26
C LEU A 559 -5.87 -23.73 -2.54
N ILE A 560 -5.98 -25.03 -2.80
CA ILE A 560 -5.09 -26.06 -2.26
C ILE A 560 -3.72 -25.91 -2.89
N VAL A 561 -3.57 -25.90 -4.22
CA VAL A 561 -2.27 -25.70 -4.88
C VAL A 561 -1.61 -24.39 -4.47
N ALA A 562 -2.37 -23.30 -4.37
CA ALA A 562 -1.86 -22.03 -3.86
C ALA A 562 -1.42 -22.16 -2.39
N ARG A 563 -2.13 -22.94 -1.57
CA ARG A 563 -1.78 -23.19 -0.17
C ARG A 563 -0.63 -24.19 0.00
N THR A 564 -0.52 -25.21 -0.84
CA THR A 564 0.61 -26.16 -0.87
C THR A 564 1.85 -25.45 -1.36
N ALA A 565 1.74 -24.62 -2.41
CA ALA A 565 2.83 -23.74 -2.83
C ALA A 565 3.22 -22.71 -1.75
N ILE A 566 2.30 -22.34 -0.85
CA ILE A 566 2.59 -21.53 0.35
C ILE A 566 3.28 -22.35 1.45
N GLU A 567 2.83 -23.59 1.68
CA GLU A 567 3.37 -24.53 2.69
C GLU A 567 4.78 -25.02 2.30
N ASP A 568 5.01 -25.26 1.01
CA ASP A 568 6.28 -25.69 0.41
C ASP A 568 7.24 -24.49 0.14
N GLY A 569 6.84 -23.26 0.50
CA GLY A 569 7.67 -22.06 0.40
C GLY A 569 7.90 -21.53 -1.03
N LEU A 570 7.19 -22.07 -2.03
CA LEU A 570 7.28 -21.69 -3.44
C LEU A 570 6.54 -20.37 -3.76
N THR A 571 5.54 -19.97 -2.95
CA THR A 571 4.79 -18.70 -3.08
C THR A 571 4.48 -18.09 -1.70
N SER A 572 4.26 -16.78 -1.61
CA SER A 572 4.10 -16.08 -0.31
C SER A 572 2.77 -16.39 0.38
N LYS A 573 2.76 -16.49 1.72
CA LYS A 573 1.60 -16.82 2.58
C LYS A 573 0.32 -15.99 2.38
N HIS A 574 0.40 -14.84 1.70
CA HIS A 574 -0.75 -13.96 1.47
C HIS A 574 -1.37 -14.20 0.09
N ASN A 575 -2.51 -14.92 0.08
CA ASN A 575 -3.44 -14.94 -1.04
C ASN A 575 -4.72 -14.18 -0.62
N PRO A 576 -4.99 -12.98 -1.17
CA PRO A 576 -6.14 -12.14 -0.79
C PRO A 576 -7.50 -12.82 -0.90
N LEU A 577 -7.62 -13.89 -1.69
CA LEU A 577 -8.83 -14.71 -1.84
C LEU A 577 -9.08 -15.67 -0.66
N LEU A 578 -8.03 -16.08 0.05
CA LEU A 578 -8.16 -16.89 1.28
C LEU A 578 -8.63 -16.02 2.46
N ASP A 579 -8.17 -14.76 2.51
CA ASP A 579 -8.53 -13.81 3.57
C ASP A 579 -9.98 -13.29 3.45
N THR A 580 -10.59 -13.38 2.26
CA THR A 580 -11.98 -12.96 2.01
C THR A 580 -13.03 -14.02 2.38
N LEU A 581 -12.63 -15.27 2.62
CA LEU A 581 -13.51 -16.41 2.90
C LEU A 581 -13.75 -16.63 4.40
N GLY A 582 -13.99 -15.54 5.15
CA GLY A 582 -14.26 -15.56 6.59
C GLY A 582 -15.10 -16.78 7.03
N ALA A 583 -14.55 -17.53 7.99
CA ALA A 583 -15.14 -18.73 8.62
C ALA A 583 -15.16 -20.05 7.82
N ILE A 584 -14.28 -20.27 6.85
CA ILE A 584 -13.79 -21.64 6.53
C ILE A 584 -12.26 -21.64 6.66
N SER A 585 -11.78 -21.42 7.89
CA SER A 585 -10.35 -21.38 8.20
C SER A 585 -9.74 -22.75 8.50
N ASP A 586 -10.48 -23.84 8.28
CA ASP A 586 -10.01 -25.20 8.59
C ASP A 586 -9.60 -25.93 7.30
N LYS A 587 -8.33 -26.33 7.19
CA LYS A 587 -7.79 -27.12 6.05
C LYS A 587 -8.65 -28.39 5.84
N GLN A 588 -9.07 -29.00 6.94
CA GLN A 588 -9.95 -30.17 6.94
C GLN A 588 -11.32 -29.91 6.31
N ALA A 589 -11.92 -28.73 6.51
CA ALA A 589 -13.23 -28.42 5.93
C ALA A 589 -13.13 -28.23 4.40
N ILE A 590 -12.09 -27.55 3.91
CA ILE A 590 -11.87 -27.38 2.47
C ILE A 590 -11.53 -28.71 1.79
N ASP A 591 -10.67 -29.53 2.42
CA ASP A 591 -10.35 -30.88 1.93
C ASP A 591 -11.60 -31.77 1.93
N GLN A 592 -12.40 -31.77 3.00
CA GLN A 592 -13.69 -32.48 3.05
C GLN A 592 -14.65 -32.00 1.96
N TYR A 593 -14.70 -30.69 1.71
CA TYR A 593 -15.57 -30.17 0.67
C TYR A 593 -15.12 -30.54 -0.74
N ARG A 594 -13.81 -30.59 -0.99
CA ARG A 594 -13.23 -31.07 -2.26
C ARG A 594 -13.49 -32.56 -2.41
N ASP A 595 -13.10 -33.37 -1.44
CA ASP A 595 -13.16 -34.84 -1.52
C ASP A 595 -14.60 -35.31 -1.73
N GLU A 596 -15.56 -34.65 -1.08
CA GLU A 596 -16.98 -34.96 -1.25
C GLU A 596 -17.51 -34.51 -2.63
N ALA A 597 -17.07 -33.35 -3.14
CA ALA A 597 -17.43 -32.90 -4.48
C ALA A 597 -16.83 -33.81 -5.59
N GLU A 598 -15.57 -34.22 -5.44
CA GLU A 598 -14.89 -35.13 -6.37
C GLU A 598 -15.48 -36.55 -6.30
N ARG A 599 -15.82 -37.04 -5.09
CA ARG A 599 -16.53 -38.32 -4.90
C ARG A 599 -17.86 -38.33 -5.64
N LEU A 600 -18.71 -37.32 -5.38
CA LEU A 600 -20.04 -37.23 -5.98
C LEU A 600 -19.97 -37.08 -7.51
N LEU A 601 -19.04 -36.26 -8.03
CA LEU A 601 -18.83 -36.14 -9.49
C LEU A 601 -18.34 -37.46 -10.10
N GLY A 602 -17.40 -38.15 -9.45
CA GLY A 602 -16.88 -39.44 -9.91
C GLY A 602 -17.91 -40.58 -9.81
N GLU A 603 -18.86 -40.52 -8.88
CA GLU A 603 -20.00 -41.43 -8.81
C GLU A 603 -21.04 -41.14 -9.91
N ILE A 604 -21.27 -39.87 -10.24
CA ILE A 604 -22.12 -39.48 -11.38
C ILE A 604 -21.52 -40.00 -12.69
N ASP A 605 -20.20 -39.85 -12.89
CA ASP A 605 -19.53 -40.32 -14.11
C ASP A 605 -19.56 -41.85 -14.23
N ARG A 606 -19.38 -42.57 -13.12
CA ARG A 606 -19.54 -44.04 -13.07
C ARG A 606 -20.98 -44.46 -13.34
N ALA A 607 -21.95 -43.81 -12.71
CA ALA A 607 -23.37 -44.08 -12.95
C ALA A 607 -23.78 -43.80 -14.42
N ARG A 608 -23.18 -42.80 -15.07
CA ARG A 608 -23.33 -42.54 -16.51
C ARG A 608 -22.71 -43.63 -17.37
N ALA A 609 -21.50 -44.06 -17.06
CA ALA A 609 -20.83 -45.15 -17.76
C ALA A 609 -21.65 -46.45 -17.69
N ASP A 610 -22.31 -46.68 -16.55
CA ASP A 610 -23.19 -47.82 -16.31
C ASP A 610 -24.64 -47.61 -16.83
N ASN A 611 -24.92 -46.49 -17.50
CA ASN A 611 -26.26 -46.07 -17.99
C ASN A 611 -27.36 -46.04 -16.91
N ASN A 612 -27.00 -45.82 -15.64
CA ASN A 612 -27.92 -45.74 -14.52
C ASN A 612 -28.45 -44.30 -14.32
N GLU A 613 -29.38 -43.92 -15.19
CA GLU A 613 -30.08 -42.62 -15.20
C GLU A 613 -30.78 -42.26 -13.87
N VAL A 614 -31.23 -43.25 -13.10
CA VAL A 614 -31.89 -43.04 -11.80
C VAL A 614 -30.87 -42.60 -10.77
N LEU A 615 -29.75 -43.33 -10.66
CA LEU A 615 -28.66 -43.03 -9.74
C LEU A 615 -28.00 -41.67 -10.07
N VAL A 616 -27.85 -41.33 -11.35
CA VAL A 616 -27.37 -40.00 -11.77
C VAL A 616 -28.27 -38.88 -11.20
N ARG A 617 -29.60 -39.04 -11.24
CA ARG A 617 -30.52 -38.04 -10.69
C ARG A 617 -30.48 -37.96 -9.17
N GLU A 618 -30.33 -39.09 -8.49
CA GLU A 618 -30.20 -39.14 -7.02
C GLU A 618 -28.92 -38.42 -6.56
N LEU A 619 -27.78 -38.72 -7.19
CA LEU A 619 -26.50 -38.07 -6.91
C LEU A 619 -26.53 -36.57 -7.27
N GLN A 620 -27.25 -36.17 -8.31
CA GLN A 620 -27.49 -34.76 -8.66
C GLN A 620 -28.34 -34.01 -7.63
N VAL A 621 -29.22 -34.68 -6.89
CA VAL A 621 -29.97 -34.08 -5.77
C VAL A 621 -29.06 -33.94 -4.54
N GLU A 622 -28.24 -34.95 -4.28
CA GLU A 622 -27.27 -34.97 -3.17
C GLU A 622 -26.23 -33.85 -3.30
N ILE A 623 -25.65 -33.68 -4.49
CA ILE A 623 -24.69 -32.61 -4.77
C ILE A 623 -25.33 -31.22 -4.65
N GLN A 624 -26.64 -31.10 -4.92
CA GLN A 624 -27.40 -29.86 -4.76
C GLN A 624 -27.63 -29.50 -3.29
N ALA A 625 -27.94 -30.51 -2.46
CA ALA A 625 -28.07 -30.34 -1.02
C ALA A 625 -26.73 -29.92 -0.41
N PHE A 626 -25.63 -30.55 -0.85
CA PHE A 626 -24.27 -30.23 -0.43
C PHE A 626 -23.84 -28.80 -0.77
N LEU A 627 -24.07 -28.34 -2.01
CA LEU A 627 -23.81 -26.95 -2.41
C LEU A 627 -24.59 -25.91 -1.58
N SER A 628 -25.81 -26.26 -1.15
CA SER A 628 -26.62 -25.36 -0.32
C SER A 628 -26.01 -25.16 1.07
N THR A 629 -25.38 -26.19 1.64
CA THR A 629 -24.63 -26.13 2.89
C THR A 629 -23.45 -25.16 2.77
N ILE A 630 -22.66 -25.27 1.69
CA ILE A 630 -21.53 -24.36 1.42
C ILE A 630 -22.00 -22.91 1.27
N HIS A 631 -23.08 -22.66 0.54
CA HIS A 631 -23.62 -21.33 0.33
C HIS A 631 -24.19 -20.67 1.58
N THR A 632 -24.65 -21.46 2.56
CA THR A 632 -25.18 -20.97 3.84
C THR A 632 -24.05 -20.53 4.78
N SER A 633 -22.89 -21.16 4.66
CA SER A 633 -21.71 -20.92 5.52
C SER A 633 -20.83 -19.74 5.06
N VAL A 634 -20.99 -19.23 3.83
CA VAL A 634 -20.04 -18.26 3.19
C VAL A 634 -20.72 -16.91 2.83
N GLY A 635 -21.92 -16.62 3.35
CA GLY A 635 -22.71 -15.45 2.93
C GLY A 635 -22.32 -14.11 3.56
N ILE A 636 -21.67 -13.22 2.79
CA ILE A 636 -21.67 -11.77 3.04
C ILE A 636 -22.97 -11.17 2.47
N GLY A 637 -23.86 -10.70 3.34
CA GLY A 637 -25.07 -9.97 2.98
C GLY A 637 -26.36 -10.79 3.13
N GLY A 638 -27.00 -10.64 4.29
CA GLY A 638 -28.28 -11.28 4.60
C GLY A 638 -29.41 -10.87 3.65
N ARG A 639 -29.99 -11.85 2.96
CA ARG A 639 -31.43 -12.06 2.75
C ARG A 639 -31.66 -13.34 1.95
N LEU A 640 -32.30 -14.34 2.56
CA LEU A 640 -32.92 -15.46 1.86
C LEU A 640 -34.09 -14.94 1.01
N LYS A 641 -34.03 -15.11 -0.32
CA LYS A 641 -35.25 -15.17 -1.13
C LYS A 641 -35.78 -16.59 -1.04
N GLN A 642 -36.89 -16.78 -0.33
CA GLN A 642 -37.67 -18.02 -0.44
C GLN A 642 -38.36 -18.04 -1.81
N SER A 643 -38.06 -19.07 -2.62
CA SER A 643 -38.91 -19.46 -3.75
C SER A 643 -38.65 -20.93 -4.08
N GLY A 644 -39.73 -21.71 -4.17
CA GLY A 644 -39.81 -23.18 -4.12
C GLY A 644 -39.31 -23.97 -5.34
N ASP A 645 -38.27 -23.50 -6.04
CA ASP A 645 -37.59 -24.32 -7.05
C ASP A 645 -36.09 -24.01 -7.10
N LYS A 646 -35.30 -24.77 -6.32
CA LYS A 646 -33.87 -24.54 -6.09
C LYS A 646 -33.04 -24.76 -7.37
N GLN A 647 -33.45 -25.67 -8.25
CA GLN A 647 -32.75 -25.99 -9.50
C GLN A 647 -32.89 -24.85 -10.52
N LYS A 648 -34.08 -24.22 -10.59
CA LYS A 648 -34.32 -23.01 -11.39
C LYS A 648 -33.45 -21.84 -10.95
N ASN A 649 -33.29 -21.63 -9.64
CA ASN A 649 -32.45 -20.54 -9.10
C ASN A 649 -30.97 -20.71 -9.46
N ILE A 650 -30.43 -21.93 -9.39
CA ILE A 650 -29.03 -22.21 -9.78
C ILE A 650 -28.83 -21.98 -11.28
N ARG A 651 -29.74 -22.48 -12.12
CA ARG A 651 -29.71 -22.30 -13.58
C ARG A 651 -29.78 -20.83 -13.98
N ASP A 652 -30.69 -20.07 -13.38
CA ASP A 652 -30.88 -18.65 -13.71
C ASP A 652 -29.68 -17.82 -13.21
N SER A 653 -29.07 -18.21 -12.09
CA SER A 653 -27.81 -17.64 -11.59
C SER A 653 -26.62 -17.94 -12.51
N PHE A 654 -26.44 -19.20 -12.92
CA PHE A 654 -25.44 -19.63 -13.90
C PHE A 654 -25.56 -18.84 -15.20
N ARG A 655 -26.76 -18.81 -15.79
CA ARG A 655 -27.04 -18.10 -17.05
C ARG A 655 -26.72 -16.62 -16.93
N SER A 656 -27.14 -16.00 -15.83
CA SER A 656 -26.88 -14.57 -15.58
C SER A 656 -25.39 -14.27 -15.40
N ALA A 657 -24.65 -15.16 -14.74
CA ALA A 657 -23.22 -15.02 -14.54
C ALA A 657 -22.42 -15.15 -15.85
N VAL A 658 -22.74 -16.15 -16.68
CA VAL A 658 -22.11 -16.35 -18.00
C VAL A 658 -22.41 -15.17 -18.92
N LYS A 659 -23.69 -14.78 -19.04
CA LYS A 659 -24.09 -13.63 -19.88
C LYS A 659 -23.40 -12.34 -19.45
N ARG A 660 -23.32 -12.07 -18.14
CA ARG A 660 -22.64 -10.88 -17.62
C ARG A 660 -21.17 -10.82 -18.05
N VAL A 661 -20.48 -11.95 -18.08
CA VAL A 661 -19.07 -12.01 -18.54
C VAL A 661 -18.98 -11.76 -20.04
N ILE A 662 -19.84 -12.42 -20.83
CA ILE A 662 -19.88 -12.25 -22.28
C ILE A 662 -20.19 -10.79 -22.64
N ASP A 663 -21.25 -10.22 -22.08
CA ASP A 663 -21.76 -8.90 -22.45
C ASP A 663 -20.91 -7.75 -21.91
N ASN A 664 -20.41 -7.85 -20.67
CA ASN A 664 -19.74 -6.72 -20.01
C ASN A 664 -18.21 -6.78 -20.06
N GLN A 665 -17.62 -7.87 -20.54
CA GLN A 665 -16.15 -8.00 -20.62
C GLN A 665 -15.70 -8.49 -21.98
N ILE A 666 -16.13 -9.70 -22.38
CA ILE A 666 -15.66 -10.32 -23.62
C ILE A 666 -16.06 -9.46 -24.82
N LYS A 667 -17.33 -9.03 -24.92
CA LYS A 667 -17.82 -8.23 -26.05
C LYS A 667 -17.05 -6.94 -26.29
N HIS A 668 -16.59 -6.29 -25.22
CA HIS A 668 -15.81 -5.05 -25.31
C HIS A 668 -14.36 -5.28 -25.71
N ALA A 669 -13.81 -6.46 -25.42
CA ALA A 669 -12.44 -6.81 -25.77
C ALA A 669 -12.34 -7.49 -27.15
N ASP A 670 -13.28 -8.39 -27.44
CA ASP A 670 -13.42 -9.13 -28.68
C ASP A 670 -14.89 -9.45 -28.95
N SER A 671 -15.51 -8.66 -29.84
CA SER A 671 -16.90 -8.86 -30.22
C SER A 671 -17.13 -10.16 -31.00
N SER A 672 -16.13 -10.66 -31.72
CA SER A 672 -16.25 -11.90 -32.49
C SER A 672 -16.32 -13.12 -31.57
N LEU A 673 -15.52 -13.14 -30.50
CA LEU A 673 -15.62 -14.17 -29.47
C LEU A 673 -16.95 -14.11 -28.72
N ALA A 674 -17.44 -12.91 -28.39
CA ALA A 674 -18.73 -12.77 -27.72
C ALA A 674 -19.89 -13.30 -28.57
N GLU A 675 -19.89 -13.01 -29.88
CA GLU A 675 -20.86 -13.55 -30.83
C GLU A 675 -20.76 -15.07 -30.94
N HIS A 676 -19.54 -15.60 -31.01
CA HIS A 676 -19.28 -17.04 -31.04
C HIS A 676 -19.86 -17.74 -29.80
N LEU A 677 -19.48 -17.29 -28.59
CA LEU A 677 -19.96 -17.88 -27.34
C LEU A 677 -21.49 -17.75 -27.21
N THR A 678 -22.07 -16.64 -27.66
CA THR A 678 -23.53 -16.44 -27.60
C THR A 678 -24.27 -17.36 -28.56
N LYS A 679 -23.74 -17.59 -29.76
CA LYS A 679 -24.37 -18.40 -30.81
C LYS A 679 -24.24 -19.90 -30.53
N TYR A 680 -23.10 -20.33 -30.01
CA TYR A 680 -22.75 -21.74 -29.87
C TYR A 680 -22.89 -22.29 -28.44
N THR A 681 -23.35 -21.46 -27.49
CA THR A 681 -23.70 -21.92 -26.14
C THR A 681 -25.22 -21.97 -25.99
N THR A 682 -25.75 -23.17 -25.78
CA THR A 682 -27.16 -23.38 -25.43
C THR A 682 -27.33 -23.35 -23.92
N PHE A 683 -28.30 -22.55 -23.46
CA PHE A 683 -28.65 -22.46 -22.04
C PHE A 683 -29.91 -23.28 -21.77
N GLY A 684 -29.91 -24.08 -20.70
CA GLY A 684 -31.03 -24.94 -20.33
C GLY A 684 -30.75 -25.67 -19.01
N ASN A 685 -31.47 -26.76 -18.75
CA ASN A 685 -31.15 -27.65 -17.62
C ASN A 685 -29.80 -28.37 -17.84
N HIS A 686 -29.45 -28.60 -19.11
CA HIS A 686 -28.18 -29.16 -19.54
C HIS A 686 -27.49 -28.18 -20.50
N PRO A 687 -26.80 -27.14 -20.00
CA PRO A 687 -26.00 -26.26 -20.85
C PRO A 687 -24.99 -27.04 -21.69
N LYS A 688 -24.83 -26.61 -22.94
CA LYS A 688 -23.93 -27.24 -23.91
C LYS A 688 -23.28 -26.19 -24.79
N TYR A 689 -21.96 -26.27 -24.91
CA TYR A 689 -21.18 -25.50 -25.87
C TYR A 689 -20.82 -26.38 -27.07
N GLN A 690 -21.24 -25.98 -28.26
CA GLN A 690 -21.03 -26.72 -29.51
C GLN A 690 -20.21 -25.87 -30.47
N PRO A 691 -18.86 -25.98 -30.48
CA PRO A 691 -18.01 -25.17 -31.34
C PRO A 691 -18.26 -25.46 -32.84
N LEU A 692 -17.83 -24.53 -33.70
CA LEU A 692 -17.62 -24.80 -35.12
C LEU A 692 -16.46 -25.77 -35.31
N ASP A 693 -16.51 -26.54 -36.40
CA ASP A 693 -15.42 -27.44 -36.79
C ASP A 693 -14.08 -26.70 -36.87
N GLY A 694 -13.05 -27.25 -36.22
CA GLY A 694 -11.69 -26.69 -36.20
C GLY A 694 -11.34 -25.78 -35.01
N ILE A 695 -12.27 -25.51 -34.08
CA ILE A 695 -11.96 -24.71 -32.87
C ILE A 695 -11.53 -25.65 -31.73
N SER A 696 -10.24 -25.63 -31.39
CA SER A 696 -9.69 -26.18 -30.16
C SER A 696 -9.25 -25.07 -29.22
N TRP A 697 -9.40 -25.29 -27.90
CA TRP A 697 -9.06 -24.32 -26.87
C TRP A 697 -7.84 -24.76 -26.06
N GLU A 698 -6.89 -23.85 -25.86
CA GLU A 698 -5.85 -24.00 -24.84
C GLU A 698 -6.40 -23.54 -23.48
N LEU A 699 -6.59 -24.49 -22.56
CA LEU A 699 -7.27 -24.30 -21.28
C LEU A 699 -6.35 -24.48 -20.07
N SER A 700 -5.13 -24.99 -20.28
CA SER A 700 -4.17 -25.31 -19.22
C SER A 700 -3.71 -24.05 -18.52
N ALA A 701 -3.75 -24.02 -17.18
CA ALA A 701 -3.29 -22.87 -16.42
C ALA A 701 -1.79 -22.61 -16.67
N VAL A 702 -1.39 -21.34 -16.69
CA VAL A 702 0.03 -20.98 -16.78
C VAL A 702 0.69 -21.27 -15.42
N VAL A 703 1.48 -22.33 -15.36
CA VAL A 703 2.38 -22.60 -14.24
C VAL A 703 3.66 -21.82 -14.52
N ASN A 704 3.98 -20.83 -13.70
CA ASN A 704 5.30 -20.22 -13.74
C ASN A 704 6.26 -21.23 -13.10
N GLU A 705 7.17 -21.81 -13.89
CA GLU A 705 8.36 -22.48 -13.34
C GLU A 705 9.28 -21.49 -12.64
#